data_AF-A0A812L916-F1
#
_entry.id   AF-A0A812L916-F1
#
_cell.length_a   1.000
_cell.length_b   1.000
_cell.length_c   1.000
_cell.angle_alpha   90.00
_cell.angle_beta   90.00
_cell.angle_gamma   90.00
#
_symmetry.space_group_name_H-M   'P 1'
#
loop_
_entity.id
_entity.type
_entity.pdbx_description
1 polymer ?
#
loop_
_entity_poly.entity_id
_entity_poly.type
_entity_poly.pdbx_seq_one_letter_code
_entity_poly.pdbx_strand_id
1 'polypeptide(L)'
;MVWVFNWGLEKFLPEQKLKPGDEIPHVLTPPDVEDRPHLTCAFDDQGAAGSDDEEDDEQPDRDLDRPTTKEELNQLRERHGNNRRTATYFYKQRRIQMEARIIYIGARLVAKEFGDTVPCLRWQAARAAGHTWFSTILDTMQLLHDAEVLSCLDILIPMTADFAVSDEEESPEEQARLQLFFRFLCELCSARSWSQMQFATLCPQFLAIIFHDSLDVRQAGLAKAKEIWTAVLAAEKIVHDSPGAPLVSQTVKAKLATCLRELAWNQLLLARESFSVCRAGDWDHSFGQLVTLCHRLFGRPTTTKHFLEDGFAHLSDIAKRHMKGQTMQRWTKYLCTMGAPSTRNSEWPQVRQTAEEFRSIHRDRATQPESEKVALHKKSFLAAQQRLPEELQEFLKEDKLSSNIKKAGVESNQKATAATAWVCQHVNRWDLAPMAWAGVFLKKGCIFQNPENSTAMLSLGFRTWGALGIRLNKFEVDGKVFFTLPTMSMSGITLPTWMFNHGLGPDSPWRSVPFKVCTPRCVPAALGADYCSVLVQTGDAEDIVVGGLRAGIFLTKDQLQLMWQAFKFELPPKGHGSGKSGNLIKQDFARGVLRHFFPDCDESSEEWLFMLRGILGTIPKPSCSDDVLTAVAALDPIAQEDFKEMKKAAKNQRHCQEGDVKGKKRKAKDDDAAEGLPSKSTARDPASVGSPGRRAAGSGVQQERKTYTPGELQDLIPGKGSLAGVYLKRLPGGANGKCYQGFYPPGSGR
;
A
#
# COMPACT_ATOMS: atom_id res chain seq x y z
N MET A 1 -9.07 13.50 -10.71
CA MET A 1 -10.13 12.46 -10.75
C MET A 1 -11.38 12.91 -9.99
N VAL A 2 -11.35 13.15 -8.68
CA VAL A 2 -12.56 13.54 -7.88
C VAL A 2 -13.31 14.76 -8.45
N TRP A 3 -12.60 15.79 -8.92
CA TRP A 3 -13.22 16.95 -9.58
C TRP A 3 -13.88 16.67 -10.94
N VAL A 4 -13.42 15.65 -11.67
CA VAL A 4 -14.01 15.26 -12.98
C VAL A 4 -15.26 14.39 -12.76
N PHE A 5 -15.33 13.66 -11.65
CA PHE A 5 -16.46 12.78 -11.33
C PHE A 5 -17.66 13.52 -10.74
N ASN A 6 -17.45 14.64 -10.03
CA ASN A 6 -18.50 15.34 -9.29
C ASN A 6 -19.56 16.04 -10.16
N TRP A 7 -19.31 16.25 -11.46
CA TRP A 7 -20.25 16.93 -12.38
C TRP A 7 -20.74 16.05 -13.53
N GLY A 8 -20.16 14.86 -13.72
CA GLY A 8 -20.43 14.00 -14.87
C GLY A 8 -21.36 12.82 -14.56
N LEU A 9 -21.10 12.09 -13.48
CA LEU A 9 -21.78 10.80 -13.23
C LEU A 9 -23.29 10.94 -13.01
N GLU A 10 -23.74 11.98 -12.31
CA GLU A 10 -25.18 12.25 -12.11
C GLU A 10 -25.93 12.52 -13.43
N LYS A 11 -25.26 13.02 -14.46
CA LYS A 11 -25.85 13.21 -15.80
C LYS A 11 -25.77 11.99 -16.70
N PHE A 12 -24.90 11.01 -16.40
CA PHE A 12 -24.66 9.82 -17.22
C PHE A 12 -25.24 8.54 -16.62
N LEU A 13 -25.54 8.51 -15.33
CA LEU A 13 -26.32 7.45 -14.70
C LEU A 13 -27.80 7.83 -14.83
N PRO A 14 -28.62 7.08 -15.56
CA PRO A 14 -30.04 7.38 -15.64
C PRO A 14 -30.66 7.33 -14.23
N GLU A 15 -31.43 8.35 -13.87
CA GLU A 15 -32.28 8.36 -12.66
C GLU A 15 -33.37 7.26 -12.71
N GLN A 16 -33.62 6.70 -13.90
CA GLN A 16 -34.62 5.67 -14.11
C GLN A 16 -34.16 4.32 -13.53
N LYS A 17 -34.93 3.81 -12.56
CA LYS A 17 -34.87 2.41 -12.13
C LYS A 17 -35.19 1.52 -13.34
N LEU A 18 -34.19 0.82 -13.88
CA LEU A 18 -34.39 -0.20 -14.91
C LEU A 18 -35.20 -1.34 -14.30
N LYS A 19 -36.35 -1.67 -14.88
CA LYS A 19 -37.15 -2.82 -14.46
C LYS A 19 -36.60 -4.09 -15.12
N PRO A 20 -36.69 -5.26 -14.45
CA PRO A 20 -36.41 -6.53 -15.11
C PRO A 20 -37.31 -6.69 -16.34
N GLY A 21 -36.72 -6.74 -17.54
CA GLY A 21 -37.45 -6.89 -18.81
C GLY A 21 -37.55 -5.64 -19.69
N ASP A 22 -36.97 -4.50 -19.30
CA ASP A 22 -36.92 -3.33 -20.18
C ASP A 22 -35.97 -3.59 -21.37
N GLU A 23 -36.53 -3.85 -22.56
CA GLU A 23 -35.80 -3.82 -23.83
C GLU A 23 -35.41 -2.37 -24.15
N ILE A 24 -34.10 -2.12 -24.31
CA ILE A 24 -33.59 -0.81 -24.71
C ILE A 24 -34.00 -0.57 -26.16
N PRO A 25 -34.68 0.54 -26.50
CA PRO A 25 -35.09 0.79 -27.88
C PRO A 25 -33.86 0.89 -28.78
N HIS A 26 -33.81 -0.01 -29.76
CA HIS A 26 -32.84 0.04 -30.84
C HIS A 26 -33.09 1.30 -31.70
N VAL A 27 -31.99 1.96 -32.08
CA VAL A 27 -31.85 2.95 -33.16
C VAL A 27 -32.19 4.41 -32.81
N LEU A 28 -31.13 5.21 -32.58
CA LEU A 28 -31.09 6.59 -33.06
C LEU A 28 -30.42 6.55 -34.44
N THR A 29 -31.19 6.71 -35.51
CA THR A 29 -30.69 6.86 -36.87
C THR A 29 -30.00 8.23 -36.98
N PRO A 30 -28.75 8.32 -37.47
CA PRO A 30 -28.14 9.61 -37.76
C PRO A 30 -28.78 10.22 -39.02
N PRO A 31 -28.86 11.56 -39.14
CA PRO A 31 -29.41 12.22 -40.31
C PRO A 31 -28.52 12.02 -41.54
N ASP A 32 -29.17 11.96 -42.70
CA ASP A 32 -28.58 11.73 -44.02
C ASP A 32 -27.38 12.64 -44.32
N VAL A 33 -26.34 12.02 -44.86
CA VAL A 33 -25.13 12.68 -45.38
C VAL A 33 -25.13 12.51 -46.89
N GLU A 34 -26.02 13.23 -47.58
CA GLU A 34 -25.86 13.56 -48.99
C GLU A 34 -25.08 14.87 -49.08
N ASP A 35 -23.80 14.77 -49.44
CA ASP A 35 -23.02 15.75 -50.21
C ASP A 35 -21.53 15.59 -49.88
N ARG A 36 -20.82 14.73 -50.63
CA ARG A 36 -19.41 15.00 -51.01
C ARG A 36 -19.07 14.39 -52.38
N PRO A 37 -18.28 15.11 -53.18
CA PRO A 37 -18.06 14.83 -54.60
C PRO A 37 -17.06 13.70 -54.85
N HIS A 38 -17.26 13.02 -55.98
CA HIS A 38 -16.35 12.07 -56.60
C HIS A 38 -14.96 12.66 -56.85
N LEU A 39 -13.92 11.93 -56.43
CA LEU A 39 -12.58 12.03 -57.01
C LEU A 39 -11.99 10.62 -57.12
N THR A 40 -11.96 10.15 -58.35
CA THR A 40 -11.30 8.96 -58.86
C THR A 40 -9.78 9.10 -58.79
N CYS A 41 -9.08 8.01 -58.43
CA CYS A 41 -7.81 7.62 -59.05
C CYS A 41 -7.62 6.11 -58.87
N ALA A 42 -7.64 5.41 -59.99
CA ALA A 42 -7.23 4.02 -60.12
C ALA A 42 -5.70 3.92 -60.14
N PHE A 43 -5.16 2.84 -59.59
CA PHE A 43 -4.00 2.15 -60.15
C PHE A 43 -4.14 0.65 -59.86
N ASP A 44 -4.18 -0.12 -60.94
CA ASP A 44 -4.03 -1.57 -60.98
C ASP A 44 -2.62 -1.96 -60.50
N ASP A 45 -2.51 -3.06 -59.76
CA ASP A 45 -1.47 -4.04 -60.05
C ASP A 45 -1.90 -5.44 -59.58
N GLN A 46 -1.81 -6.38 -60.52
CA GLN A 46 -2.16 -7.79 -60.39
C GLN A 46 -1.02 -8.56 -59.73
N GLY A 47 -1.32 -9.56 -58.90
CA GLY A 47 -0.27 -10.43 -58.40
C GLY A 47 -0.72 -11.59 -57.52
N ALA A 48 -1.01 -12.72 -58.19
CA ALA A 48 -0.82 -14.10 -57.74
C ALA A 48 -1.76 -14.69 -56.67
N ALA A 49 -2.50 -15.67 -57.16
CA ALA A 49 -3.24 -16.70 -56.43
C ALA A 49 -2.32 -17.56 -55.55
N GLY A 50 -2.85 -17.95 -54.40
CA GLY A 50 -2.33 -18.97 -53.50
C GLY A 50 -3.42 -19.31 -52.51
N SER A 51 -4.27 -20.26 -52.90
CA SER A 51 -5.28 -20.90 -52.06
C SER A 51 -4.59 -21.85 -51.10
N ASP A 52 -4.58 -21.52 -49.81
CA ASP A 52 -4.36 -22.49 -48.74
C ASP A 52 -5.63 -22.48 -47.88
N ASP A 53 -6.32 -23.61 -47.89
CA ASP A 53 -7.41 -23.95 -46.99
C ASP A 53 -6.86 -23.97 -45.56
N GLU A 54 -6.94 -22.85 -44.85
CA GLU A 54 -6.82 -22.82 -43.39
C GLU A 54 -8.14 -23.31 -42.81
N GLU A 55 -8.12 -24.53 -42.28
CA GLU A 55 -9.16 -25.06 -41.40
C GLU A 55 -9.35 -24.06 -40.24
N ASP A 56 -10.52 -23.43 -40.21
CA ASP A 56 -11.01 -22.59 -39.11
C ASP A 56 -11.07 -23.42 -37.83
N ASP A 57 -9.95 -23.45 -37.09
CA ASP A 57 -9.94 -23.73 -35.67
C ASP A 57 -10.78 -22.62 -34.99
N GLU A 58 -12.08 -22.87 -34.81
CA GLU A 58 -12.97 -22.08 -33.97
C GLU A 58 -12.37 -21.99 -32.55
N GLN A 59 -11.49 -21.01 -32.33
CA GLN A 59 -11.07 -20.63 -31.00
C GLN A 59 -12.34 -20.24 -30.26
N PRO A 60 -12.62 -20.85 -29.09
CA PRO A 60 -13.83 -20.57 -28.34
C PRO A 60 -13.90 -19.07 -28.12
N ASP A 61 -14.98 -18.46 -28.63
CA ASP A 61 -15.29 -17.03 -28.60
C ASP A 61 -14.82 -16.46 -27.27
N ARG A 62 -13.58 -15.92 -27.26
CA ARG A 62 -13.04 -15.30 -26.07
C ARG A 62 -13.93 -14.11 -25.83
N ASP A 63 -14.46 -13.98 -24.63
CA ASP A 63 -15.34 -12.91 -24.18
C ASP A 63 -14.61 -11.56 -24.36
N LEU A 64 -14.53 -11.06 -25.61
CA LEU A 64 -13.86 -9.82 -26.03
C LEU A 64 -14.50 -8.62 -25.33
N ASP A 65 -15.67 -8.83 -24.77
CA ASP A 65 -16.42 -7.92 -23.92
C ASP A 65 -15.78 -7.75 -22.52
N ARG A 66 -14.79 -8.58 -22.17
CA ARG A 66 -13.99 -8.48 -20.95
C ARG A 66 -12.51 -8.49 -21.29
N PRO A 67 -11.93 -7.39 -21.81
CA PRO A 67 -10.51 -7.34 -22.10
C PRO A 67 -9.70 -7.58 -20.82
N THR A 68 -9.06 -8.73 -20.76
CA THR A 68 -8.15 -9.15 -19.70
C THR A 68 -6.69 -8.80 -20.02
N THR A 69 -6.40 -8.45 -21.28
CA THR A 69 -5.09 -8.02 -21.76
C THR A 69 -5.12 -6.65 -22.45
N LYS A 70 -3.97 -5.97 -22.52
CA LYS A 70 -3.80 -4.69 -23.23
C LYS A 70 -4.08 -4.82 -24.72
N GLU A 71 -3.80 -5.98 -25.29
CA GLU A 71 -4.09 -6.26 -26.68
C GLU A 71 -5.60 -6.35 -26.90
N GLU A 72 -6.32 -7.06 -26.03
CA GLU A 72 -7.80 -7.10 -26.03
C GLU A 72 -8.41 -5.71 -25.78
N LEU A 73 -7.84 -4.89 -24.88
CA LEU A 73 -8.31 -3.51 -24.67
C LEU A 73 -8.06 -2.62 -25.89
N ASN A 74 -6.90 -2.77 -26.53
CA ASN A 74 -6.60 -2.03 -27.75
C ASN A 74 -7.50 -2.48 -28.90
N GLN A 75 -7.74 -3.78 -29.04
CA GLN A 75 -8.73 -4.33 -29.97
C GLN A 75 -10.14 -3.79 -29.67
N LEU A 76 -10.52 -3.67 -28.40
CA LEU A 76 -11.79 -3.06 -27.98
C LEU A 76 -11.85 -1.55 -28.31
N ARG A 77 -10.73 -0.83 -28.13
CA ARG A 77 -10.61 0.60 -28.48
C ARG A 77 -10.65 0.82 -29.99
N GLU A 78 -10.00 -0.05 -30.75
CA GLU A 78 -10.01 -0.07 -32.21
C GLU A 78 -11.42 -0.42 -32.71
N ARG A 79 -12.08 -1.42 -32.13
CA ARG A 79 -13.47 -1.83 -32.41
C ARG A 79 -14.46 -0.67 -32.21
N HIS A 80 -14.24 0.18 -31.20
CA HIS A 80 -15.10 1.33 -30.94
C HIS A 80 -14.59 2.65 -31.54
N GLY A 81 -13.40 2.67 -32.14
CA GLY A 81 -12.78 3.80 -32.84
C GLY A 81 -12.31 4.97 -31.96
N ASN A 82 -12.82 5.16 -30.73
CA ASN A 82 -12.32 6.18 -29.81
C ASN A 82 -12.68 5.92 -28.33
N ASN A 83 -11.98 6.61 -27.42
CA ASN A 83 -12.16 6.48 -25.97
C ASN A 83 -13.58 6.80 -25.49
N ARG A 84 -14.30 7.71 -26.15
CA ARG A 84 -15.68 8.06 -25.74
C ARG A 84 -16.63 6.90 -26.00
N ARG A 85 -16.50 6.22 -27.15
CA ARG A 85 -17.30 5.05 -27.51
C ARG A 85 -16.90 3.83 -26.67
N THR A 86 -15.61 3.61 -26.41
CA THR A 86 -15.16 2.57 -25.47
C THR A 86 -15.67 2.83 -24.05
N ALA A 87 -15.62 4.07 -23.56
CA ALA A 87 -16.21 4.42 -22.26
C ALA A 87 -17.73 4.19 -22.27
N THR A 88 -18.43 4.59 -23.33
CA THR A 88 -19.88 4.33 -23.50
C THR A 88 -20.19 2.84 -23.45
N TYR A 89 -19.33 2.01 -24.07
CA TYR A 89 -19.44 0.56 -24.03
C TYR A 89 -19.27 0.01 -22.61
N PHE A 90 -18.25 0.45 -21.86
CA PHE A 90 -18.10 0.06 -20.45
C PHE A 90 -19.25 0.56 -19.58
N TYR A 91 -19.77 1.76 -19.87
CA TYR A 91 -20.97 2.27 -19.22
C TYR A 91 -22.23 1.48 -19.57
N LYS A 92 -22.23 0.57 -20.56
CA LYS A 92 -23.34 -0.37 -20.77
C LYS A 92 -23.20 -1.63 -19.91
N GLN A 93 -22.01 -1.94 -19.39
CA GLN A 93 -21.78 -3.12 -18.57
C GLN A 93 -22.29 -2.90 -17.14
N ARG A 94 -23.34 -3.64 -16.75
CA ARG A 94 -23.97 -3.53 -15.42
C ARG A 94 -22.97 -3.65 -14.27
N ARG A 95 -22.00 -4.55 -14.38
CA ARG A 95 -20.96 -4.75 -13.36
C ARG A 95 -20.09 -3.49 -13.16
N ILE A 96 -19.61 -2.88 -14.25
CA ILE A 96 -18.77 -1.68 -14.18
C ILE A 96 -19.58 -0.50 -13.65
N GLN A 97 -20.84 -0.36 -14.09
CA GLN A 97 -21.75 0.65 -13.52
C GLN A 97 -21.89 0.46 -12.00
N MET A 98 -22.06 -0.78 -11.53
CA MET A 98 -22.19 -1.09 -10.11
C MET A 98 -20.91 -0.78 -9.33
N GLU A 99 -19.74 -1.17 -9.85
CA GLU A 99 -18.45 -0.83 -9.23
C GLU A 99 -18.22 0.69 -9.18
N ALA A 100 -18.58 1.43 -10.23
CA ALA A 100 -18.52 2.88 -10.25
C ALA A 100 -19.48 3.53 -9.24
N ARG A 101 -20.70 3.00 -9.09
CA ARG A 101 -21.67 3.44 -8.06
C ARG A 101 -21.12 3.20 -6.65
N ILE A 102 -20.58 2.02 -6.37
CA ILE A 102 -19.91 1.68 -5.10
C ILE A 102 -18.81 2.70 -4.77
N ILE A 103 -17.95 3.00 -5.74
CA ILE A 103 -16.84 3.95 -5.56
C ILE A 103 -17.36 5.36 -5.30
N TYR A 104 -18.28 5.85 -6.13
CA TYR A 104 -18.85 7.19 -5.98
C TYR A 104 -19.55 7.35 -4.63
N ILE A 105 -20.46 6.44 -4.28
CA ILE A 105 -21.24 6.51 -3.04
C ILE A 105 -20.32 6.40 -1.81
N GLY A 106 -19.44 5.41 -1.77
CA GLY A 106 -18.56 5.24 -0.61
C GLY A 106 -17.51 6.34 -0.48
N ALA A 107 -17.04 6.94 -1.58
CA ALA A 107 -16.03 8.00 -1.52
C ALA A 107 -16.61 9.41 -1.29
N ARG A 108 -17.92 9.63 -1.46
CA ARG A 108 -18.53 10.98 -1.45
C ARG A 108 -18.29 11.76 -0.15
N LEU A 109 -18.35 11.09 1.00
CA LEU A 109 -18.18 11.74 2.31
C LEU A 109 -16.73 12.15 2.53
N VAL A 110 -15.79 11.26 2.21
CA VAL A 110 -14.35 11.57 2.24
C VAL A 110 -14.03 12.70 1.26
N ALA A 111 -14.63 12.71 0.07
CA ALA A 111 -14.44 13.78 -0.90
C ALA A 111 -14.98 15.14 -0.41
N LYS A 112 -16.16 15.14 0.23
CA LYS A 112 -16.76 16.33 0.84
C LYS A 112 -15.86 16.90 1.94
N GLU A 113 -15.30 16.04 2.79
CA GLU A 113 -14.36 16.43 3.84
C GLU A 113 -13.15 17.23 3.30
N PHE A 114 -12.67 16.90 2.10
CA PHE A 114 -11.58 17.64 1.45
C PHE A 114 -12.00 18.97 0.81
N GLY A 115 -13.29 19.17 0.55
CA GLY A 115 -13.83 20.38 -0.05
C GLY A 115 -14.05 21.52 0.95
N ASP A 116 -14.20 21.20 2.24
CA ASP A 116 -14.50 22.17 3.27
C ASP A 116 -13.26 23.04 3.59
N THR A 117 -13.39 24.35 3.38
CA THR A 117 -12.32 25.31 3.66
C THR A 117 -12.40 25.77 5.11
N VAL A 118 -11.45 25.29 5.93
CA VAL A 118 -11.30 25.69 7.33
C VAL A 118 -9.99 26.46 7.49
N PRO A 119 -9.90 27.52 8.33
CA PRO A 119 -8.64 28.19 8.63
C PRO A 119 -7.56 27.19 9.04
N CYS A 120 -6.33 27.36 8.52
CA CYS A 120 -5.27 26.33 8.62
C CYS A 120 -5.04 25.80 10.04
N LEU A 121 -4.94 26.71 11.03
CA LEU A 121 -4.70 26.32 12.42
C LEU A 121 -5.83 25.46 13.00
N ARG A 122 -7.08 25.87 12.78
CA ARG A 122 -8.25 25.11 13.25
C ARG A 122 -8.33 23.76 12.55
N TRP A 123 -8.03 23.72 11.27
CA TRP A 123 -8.01 22.46 10.51
C TRP A 123 -6.95 21.49 11.03
N GLN A 124 -5.72 21.95 11.27
CA GLN A 124 -4.67 21.10 11.84
C GLN A 124 -5.01 20.64 13.26
N ALA A 125 -5.59 21.52 14.08
CA ALA A 125 -6.03 21.19 15.43
C ALA A 125 -7.17 20.15 15.42
N ALA A 126 -8.16 20.31 14.55
CA ALA A 126 -9.25 19.34 14.38
C ALA A 126 -8.70 17.97 13.97
N ARG A 127 -7.74 17.92 13.03
CA ARG A 127 -7.08 16.67 12.63
C ARG A 127 -6.34 15.99 13.78
N ALA A 128 -5.62 16.76 14.59
CA ALA A 128 -4.95 16.25 15.78
C ALA A 128 -5.95 15.70 16.82
N ALA A 129 -7.14 16.29 16.92
CA ALA A 129 -8.22 15.85 17.80
C ALA A 129 -9.01 14.64 17.27
N GLY A 130 -8.77 14.22 16.03
CA GLY A 130 -9.63 13.23 15.38
C GLY A 130 -10.94 13.79 14.81
N HIS A 131 -11.20 15.08 15.06
CA HIS A 131 -12.41 15.77 14.61
C HIS A 131 -12.44 15.87 13.10
N THR A 132 -13.65 15.86 12.55
CA THR A 132 -13.99 15.81 11.11
C THR A 132 -13.61 14.52 10.40
N TRP A 133 -12.36 14.08 10.47
CA TRP A 133 -11.92 12.94 9.68
C TRP A 133 -12.40 11.61 10.24
N PHE A 134 -12.36 11.40 11.56
CA PHE A 134 -12.80 10.11 12.11
C PHE A 134 -14.32 10.01 12.15
N SER A 135 -15.04 11.12 12.34
CA SER A 135 -16.49 11.15 12.13
C SER A 135 -16.82 10.79 10.68
N THR A 136 -16.12 11.37 9.71
CA THR A 136 -16.28 11.01 8.28
C THR A 136 -16.02 9.52 8.04
N ILE A 137 -15.05 8.90 8.74
CA ILE A 137 -14.81 7.45 8.67
C ILE A 137 -16.02 6.66 9.17
N LEU A 138 -16.57 7.05 10.32
CA LEU A 138 -17.72 6.37 10.91
C LEU A 138 -18.96 6.55 10.04
N ASP A 139 -19.23 7.77 9.57
CA ASP A 139 -20.33 8.08 8.65
C ASP A 139 -20.17 7.29 7.33
N THR A 140 -18.94 7.16 6.82
CA THR A 140 -18.63 6.36 5.62
C THR A 140 -18.91 4.88 5.86
N MET A 141 -18.52 4.33 7.01
CA MET A 141 -18.85 2.94 7.36
C MET A 141 -20.37 2.77 7.54
N GLN A 142 -21.06 3.75 8.13
CA GLN A 142 -22.50 3.74 8.38
C GLN A 142 -23.33 3.78 7.09
N LEU A 143 -22.74 4.13 5.94
CA LEU A 143 -23.40 3.93 4.64
C LEU A 143 -23.84 2.47 4.42
N LEU A 144 -23.26 1.51 5.14
CA LEU A 144 -23.74 0.13 5.18
C LEU A 144 -25.17 0.01 5.72
N HIS A 145 -25.57 0.88 6.64
CA HIS A 145 -26.88 0.86 7.30
C HIS A 145 -27.94 1.72 6.60
N ASP A 146 -27.57 2.45 5.54
CA ASP A 146 -28.41 3.47 4.89
C ASP A 146 -29.29 2.87 3.78
N ALA A 147 -30.61 2.98 3.94
CA ALA A 147 -31.60 2.45 3.01
C ALA A 147 -31.47 2.99 1.58
N GLU A 148 -31.25 4.31 1.45
CA GLU A 148 -31.16 4.98 0.15
C GLU A 148 -29.90 4.52 -0.58
N VAL A 149 -28.79 4.45 0.15
CA VAL A 149 -27.51 3.95 -0.37
C VAL A 149 -27.65 2.51 -0.87
N LEU A 150 -28.20 1.61 -0.05
CA LEU A 150 -28.37 0.22 -0.45
C LEU A 150 -29.33 0.08 -1.64
N SER A 151 -30.41 0.87 -1.69
CA SER A 151 -31.30 0.90 -2.85
C SER A 151 -30.59 1.38 -4.13
N CYS A 152 -29.65 2.33 -4.05
CA CYS A 152 -28.85 2.77 -5.20
C CYS A 152 -27.89 1.68 -5.73
N LEU A 153 -27.58 0.68 -4.90
CA LEU A 153 -26.75 -0.48 -5.24
C LEU A 153 -27.58 -1.69 -5.70
N ASP A 154 -28.85 -1.45 -6.07
CA ASP A 154 -29.82 -2.47 -6.47
C ASP A 154 -30.02 -3.57 -5.38
N ILE A 155 -29.83 -3.24 -4.10
CA ILE A 155 -30.11 -4.14 -2.97
C ILE A 155 -31.53 -3.87 -2.50
N LEU A 156 -32.38 -4.91 -2.46
CA LEU A 156 -33.77 -4.71 -2.09
C LEU A 156 -33.93 -4.37 -0.59
N ILE A 157 -34.67 -3.29 -0.34
CA ILE A 157 -35.08 -2.86 1.00
C ILE A 157 -36.56 -3.22 1.22
N PRO A 158 -36.90 -4.00 2.26
CA PRO A 158 -38.30 -4.26 2.62
C PRO A 158 -39.03 -2.94 2.92
N MET A 159 -40.19 -2.69 2.29
CA MET A 159 -40.94 -1.44 2.48
C MET A 159 -41.82 -1.41 3.74
N THR A 160 -42.14 -2.56 4.31
CA THR A 160 -42.95 -2.65 5.54
C THR A 160 -42.34 -3.65 6.50
N ALA A 161 -42.34 -3.32 7.80
CA ALA A 161 -41.87 -4.21 8.87
C ALA A 161 -42.62 -5.56 8.90
N ASP A 162 -43.82 -5.61 8.32
CA ASP A 162 -44.68 -6.79 8.24
C ASP A 162 -44.27 -7.78 7.14
N PHE A 163 -43.31 -7.46 6.26
CA PHE A 163 -42.59 -8.49 5.49
C PHE A 163 -41.57 -9.15 6.43
N ALA A 164 -42.09 -9.77 7.48
CA ALA A 164 -41.35 -10.60 8.40
C ALA A 164 -40.58 -11.64 7.58
N VAL A 165 -39.28 -11.77 7.90
CA VAL A 165 -38.32 -12.80 7.48
C VAL A 165 -39.03 -13.95 6.76
N SER A 166 -39.23 -13.81 5.45
CA SER A 166 -39.57 -14.98 4.67
C SER A 166 -38.32 -15.84 4.68
N ASP A 167 -38.48 -17.16 4.81
CA ASP A 167 -37.39 -18.12 4.59
C ASP A 167 -36.87 -18.10 3.13
N GLU A 168 -37.14 -17.03 2.36
CA GLU A 168 -36.60 -16.82 1.03
C GLU A 168 -35.08 -16.77 1.11
N GLU A 169 -34.45 -17.62 0.30
CA GLU A 169 -33.00 -17.68 0.18
C GLU A 169 -32.43 -16.30 -0.17
N GLU A 170 -31.41 -15.90 0.60
CA GLU A 170 -30.67 -14.66 0.38
C GLU A 170 -30.10 -14.65 -1.05
N SER A 171 -30.49 -13.65 -1.85
CA SER A 171 -30.04 -13.54 -3.23
C SER A 171 -28.50 -13.52 -3.28
N PRO A 172 -27.85 -14.52 -3.92
CA PRO A 172 -26.39 -14.58 -3.97
C PRO A 172 -25.77 -13.34 -4.64
N GLU A 173 -26.48 -12.75 -5.59
CA GLU A 173 -26.03 -11.55 -6.30
C GLU A 173 -26.09 -10.30 -5.42
N GLU A 174 -27.18 -10.10 -4.68
CA GLU A 174 -27.29 -8.99 -3.72
C GLU A 174 -26.24 -9.11 -2.63
N GLN A 175 -26.05 -10.33 -2.11
CA GLN A 175 -25.05 -10.61 -1.09
C GLN A 175 -23.62 -10.36 -1.59
N ALA A 176 -23.31 -10.74 -2.83
CA ALA A 176 -22.02 -10.45 -3.44
C ALA A 176 -21.78 -8.94 -3.60
N ARG A 177 -22.80 -8.18 -4.01
CA ARG A 177 -22.74 -6.71 -4.15
C ARG A 177 -22.54 -6.03 -2.79
N LEU A 178 -23.30 -6.44 -1.77
CA LEU A 178 -23.19 -5.93 -0.41
C LEU A 178 -21.83 -6.24 0.21
N GLN A 179 -21.33 -7.46 0.02
CA GLN A 179 -20.00 -7.87 0.47
C GLN A 179 -18.88 -7.09 -0.22
N LEU A 180 -19.02 -6.79 -1.51
CA LEU A 180 -18.09 -5.94 -2.27
C LEU A 180 -18.10 -4.51 -1.73
N PHE A 181 -19.30 -3.95 -1.48
CA PHE A 181 -19.46 -2.62 -0.91
C PHE A 181 -18.81 -2.51 0.47
N PHE A 182 -19.10 -3.46 1.38
CA PHE A 182 -18.48 -3.52 2.71
C PHE A 182 -16.94 -3.57 2.65
N ARG A 183 -16.38 -4.40 1.75
CA ARG A 183 -14.92 -4.47 1.54
C ARG A 183 -14.36 -3.14 1.08
N PHE A 184 -15.02 -2.47 0.14
CA PHE A 184 -14.63 -1.15 -0.34
C PHE A 184 -14.63 -0.11 0.80
N LEU A 185 -15.69 -0.07 1.62
CA LEU A 185 -15.76 0.82 2.77
C LEU A 185 -14.62 0.55 3.76
N CYS A 186 -14.34 -0.71 4.08
CA CYS A 186 -13.23 -1.07 4.97
C CYS A 186 -11.86 -0.64 4.42
N GLU A 187 -11.64 -0.78 3.11
CA GLU A 187 -10.42 -0.33 2.42
C GLU A 187 -10.26 1.19 2.51
N LEU A 188 -11.31 1.93 2.15
CA LEU A 188 -11.33 3.38 2.18
C LEU A 188 -11.13 3.91 3.60
N CYS A 189 -11.85 3.35 4.57
CA CYS A 189 -11.79 3.76 5.97
C CYS A 189 -10.45 3.44 6.62
N SER A 190 -9.86 2.29 6.30
CA SER A 190 -8.50 1.96 6.71
C SER A 190 -7.48 2.94 6.14
N ALA A 191 -7.52 3.18 4.82
CA ALA A 191 -6.58 4.06 4.15
C ALA A 191 -6.64 5.49 4.71
N ARG A 192 -7.85 6.03 4.86
CA ARG A 192 -8.06 7.36 5.42
C ARG A 192 -7.62 7.42 6.88
N SER A 193 -8.03 6.49 7.75
CA SER A 193 -7.62 6.46 9.16
C SER A 193 -6.10 6.45 9.32
N TRP A 194 -5.41 5.57 8.60
CA TRP A 194 -3.95 5.48 8.65
C TRP A 194 -3.24 6.72 8.08
N SER A 195 -3.84 7.42 7.11
CA SER A 195 -3.29 8.68 6.58
C SER A 195 -3.39 9.85 7.58
N GLN A 196 -4.41 9.82 8.44
CA GLN A 196 -4.71 10.89 9.40
C GLN A 196 -4.10 10.66 10.78
N MET A 197 -3.92 9.40 11.20
CA MET A 197 -3.46 9.08 12.54
C MET A 197 -2.10 9.71 12.89
N GLN A 198 -1.24 9.95 11.90
CA GLN A 198 0.04 10.63 12.12
C GLN A 198 -0.11 12.02 12.77
N PHE A 199 -1.22 12.74 12.50
CA PHE A 199 -1.50 14.05 13.09
C PHE A 199 -1.99 13.93 14.53
N ALA A 200 -2.53 12.78 14.93
CA ALA A 200 -3.05 12.51 16.27
C ALA A 200 -2.03 11.84 17.19
N THR A 201 -0.91 11.31 16.66
CA THR A 201 0.07 10.57 17.48
C THR A 201 1.51 11.04 17.34
N LEU A 202 1.92 11.64 16.21
CA LEU A 202 3.33 11.99 16.00
C LEU A 202 3.62 13.42 16.44
N CYS A 203 4.80 13.63 17.02
CA CYS A 203 5.32 14.97 17.27
C CYS A 203 6.24 15.41 16.13
N PRO A 204 6.20 16.70 15.73
CA PRO A 204 5.46 17.78 16.36
C PRO A 204 3.99 17.92 15.91
N GLN A 205 3.52 17.16 14.92
CA GLN A 205 2.21 17.35 14.27
C GLN A 205 1.05 17.44 15.26
N PHE A 206 1.06 16.57 16.28
CA PHE A 206 0.05 16.51 17.32
C PHE A 206 -0.08 17.80 18.13
N LEU A 207 0.97 18.63 18.21
CA LEU A 207 0.94 19.89 18.95
C LEU A 207 0.04 20.96 18.33
N ALA A 208 -0.45 20.76 17.10
CA ALA A 208 -1.50 21.61 16.54
C ALA A 208 -2.77 21.63 17.41
N ILE A 209 -2.97 20.61 18.26
CA ILE A 209 -4.10 20.49 19.19
C ILE A 209 -4.31 21.72 20.09
N ILE A 210 -3.26 22.52 20.36
CA ILE A 210 -3.38 23.73 21.19
C ILE A 210 -4.29 24.81 20.58
N PHE A 211 -4.51 24.76 19.26
CA PHE A 211 -5.39 25.68 18.54
C PHE A 211 -6.82 25.16 18.37
N HIS A 212 -7.15 24.04 19.01
CA HIS A 212 -8.50 23.46 18.95
C HIS A 212 -9.54 24.40 19.57
N ASP A 213 -10.78 24.48 19.10
CA ASP A 213 -11.72 25.49 19.65
C ASP A 213 -12.15 25.19 21.10
N SER A 214 -12.27 23.90 21.48
CA SER A 214 -12.56 23.47 22.86
C SER A 214 -11.32 23.46 23.76
N LEU A 215 -11.43 24.10 24.93
CA LEU A 215 -10.40 24.14 25.98
C LEU A 215 -10.05 22.74 26.52
N ASP A 216 -11.07 21.94 26.83
CA ASP A 216 -10.90 20.60 27.38
C ASP A 216 -10.11 19.69 26.43
N VAL A 217 -10.38 19.83 25.12
CA VAL A 217 -9.63 19.10 24.08
C VAL A 217 -8.17 19.55 24.00
N ARG A 218 -7.86 20.85 24.19
CA ARG A 218 -6.46 21.33 24.25
C ARG A 218 -5.73 20.70 25.43
N GLN A 219 -6.36 20.72 26.62
CA GLN A 219 -5.79 20.20 27.84
C GLN A 219 -5.56 18.68 27.76
N ALA A 220 -6.59 17.93 27.33
CA ALA A 220 -6.49 16.50 27.09
C ALA A 220 -5.42 16.18 26.04
N GLY A 221 -5.32 16.99 24.98
CA GLY A 221 -4.29 16.87 23.95
C GLY A 221 -2.87 17.02 24.48
N LEU A 222 -2.59 18.06 25.26
CA LEU A 222 -1.26 18.26 25.84
C LEU A 222 -0.92 17.24 26.94
N ALA A 223 -1.90 16.82 27.74
CA ALA A 223 -1.73 15.70 28.65
C ALA A 223 -1.33 14.42 27.88
N LYS A 224 -1.99 14.15 26.75
CA LYS A 224 -1.62 13.02 25.89
C LYS A 224 -0.22 13.17 25.30
N ALA A 225 0.17 14.37 24.90
CA ALA A 225 1.53 14.63 24.40
C ALA A 225 2.59 14.38 25.48
N LYS A 226 2.28 14.73 26.75
CA LYS A 226 3.12 14.45 27.92
C LYS A 226 3.29 12.95 28.13
N GLU A 227 2.20 12.18 28.06
CA GLU A 227 2.23 10.72 28.14
C GLU A 227 3.11 10.12 27.04
N ILE A 228 2.93 10.56 25.79
CA ILE A 228 3.70 10.08 24.63
C ILE A 228 5.20 10.29 24.86
N TRP A 229 5.60 11.51 25.22
CA TRP A 229 7.02 11.79 25.48
C TRP A 229 7.56 11.03 26.68
N THR A 230 6.76 10.87 27.74
CA THR A 230 7.15 10.09 28.92
C THR A 230 7.45 8.64 28.55
N ALA A 231 6.57 8.03 27.76
CA ALA A 231 6.71 6.66 27.28
C ALA A 231 7.95 6.49 26.38
N VAL A 232 8.15 7.41 25.43
CA VAL A 232 9.31 7.39 24.53
C VAL A 232 10.61 7.53 25.31
N LEU A 233 10.69 8.44 26.28
CA LEU A 233 11.88 8.63 27.12
C LEU A 233 12.14 7.41 28.01
N ALA A 234 11.10 6.72 28.48
CA ALA A 234 11.25 5.48 29.24
C ALA A 234 11.86 4.36 28.36
N ALA A 235 11.40 4.20 27.12
CA ALA A 235 11.97 3.26 26.18
C ALA A 235 13.42 3.62 25.80
N GLU A 236 13.74 4.90 25.64
CA GLU A 236 15.11 5.38 25.36
C GLU A 236 16.08 5.04 26.49
N LYS A 237 15.66 5.20 27.76
CA LYS A 237 16.49 4.84 28.91
C LYS A 237 16.93 3.38 28.86
N ILE A 238 16.03 2.48 28.47
CA ILE A 238 16.31 1.04 28.33
C ILE A 238 17.27 0.77 27.17
N VAL A 239 17.01 1.35 26.00
CA VAL A 239 17.85 1.13 24.81
C VAL A 239 19.28 1.67 25.00
N HIS A 240 19.44 2.74 25.78
CA HIS A 240 20.72 3.39 26.05
C HIS A 240 21.39 3.00 27.37
N ASP A 241 20.91 1.98 28.09
CA ASP A 241 21.42 1.56 29.40
C ASP A 241 21.61 2.74 30.38
N SER A 242 20.66 3.69 30.37
CA SER A 242 20.75 4.86 31.22
C SER A 242 20.60 4.46 32.69
N PRO A 243 21.26 5.17 33.63
CA PRO A 243 21.10 4.92 35.06
C PRO A 243 19.63 4.88 35.48
N GLY A 244 19.23 3.83 36.21
CA GLY A 244 17.85 3.61 36.65
C GLY A 244 16.93 2.99 35.60
N ALA A 245 17.43 2.59 34.42
CA ALA A 245 16.66 1.78 33.48
C ALA A 245 16.37 0.37 34.05
N PRO A 246 15.16 -0.18 33.86
CA PRO A 246 14.88 -1.57 34.19
C PRO A 246 15.82 -2.53 33.45
N LEU A 247 16.28 -3.58 34.13
CA LEU A 247 17.00 -4.67 33.49
C LEU A 247 16.03 -5.47 32.62
N VAL A 248 16.29 -5.52 31.32
CA VAL A 248 15.51 -6.29 30.34
C VAL A 248 16.42 -7.22 29.55
N SER A 249 15.85 -8.26 28.93
CA SER A 249 16.62 -9.17 28.07
C SER A 249 17.16 -8.45 26.83
N GLN A 250 18.26 -8.95 26.28
CA GLN A 250 18.87 -8.38 25.06
C GLN A 250 17.90 -8.40 23.87
N THR A 251 17.04 -9.42 23.78
CA THR A 251 16.00 -9.53 22.75
C THR A 251 14.97 -8.40 22.88
N VAL A 252 14.51 -8.12 24.10
CA VAL A 252 13.57 -7.01 24.37
C VAL A 252 14.22 -5.67 24.00
N LYS A 253 15.45 -5.44 24.45
CA LYS A 253 16.20 -4.23 24.13
C LYS A 253 16.39 -4.04 22.61
N ALA A 254 16.75 -5.09 21.89
CA ALA A 254 16.90 -5.05 20.44
C ALA A 254 15.58 -4.70 19.73
N LYS A 255 14.46 -5.26 20.18
CA LYS A 255 13.13 -4.98 19.62
C LYS A 255 12.65 -3.57 19.93
N LEU A 256 12.89 -3.07 21.16
CA LEU A 256 12.65 -1.67 21.49
C LEU A 256 13.50 -0.72 20.64
N ALA A 257 14.76 -1.05 20.38
CA ALA A 257 15.61 -0.28 19.49
C ALA A 257 15.06 -0.24 18.05
N THR A 258 14.49 -1.34 17.55
CA THR A 258 13.75 -1.35 16.28
C THR A 258 12.51 -0.47 16.35
N CYS A 259 11.73 -0.54 17.42
CA CYS A 259 10.53 0.30 17.62
C CYS A 259 10.86 1.80 17.59
N LEU A 260 11.87 2.23 18.36
CA LEU A 260 12.32 3.62 18.38
C LEU A 260 12.91 4.07 17.03
N ARG A 261 13.54 3.17 16.28
CA ARG A 261 14.02 3.45 14.92
C ARG A 261 12.87 3.65 13.94
N GLU A 262 11.77 2.91 14.08
CA GLU A 262 10.58 3.10 13.25
C GLU A 262 9.78 4.33 13.65
N LEU A 263 9.74 4.66 14.95
CA LEU A 263 9.15 5.90 15.47
C LEU A 263 9.84 7.14 14.86
N ALA A 264 11.16 7.17 14.86
CA ALA A 264 12.07 8.15 14.21
C ALA A 264 11.92 9.63 14.63
N TRP A 265 10.70 10.13 14.86
CA TRP A 265 10.44 11.53 15.17
C TRP A 265 11.05 11.95 16.52
N ASN A 266 11.17 11.04 17.48
CA ASN A 266 11.81 11.28 18.78
C ASN A 266 13.25 11.76 18.65
N GLN A 267 13.87 11.56 17.50
CA GLN A 267 15.24 11.94 17.28
C GLN A 267 15.38 13.15 16.35
N LEU A 268 14.27 13.74 15.92
CA LEU A 268 14.26 15.00 15.18
C LEU A 268 14.50 16.16 16.14
N LEU A 269 15.37 17.08 15.74
CA LEU A 269 15.67 18.29 16.52
C LEU A 269 14.40 19.07 16.84
N LEU A 270 13.56 19.29 15.83
CA LEU A 270 12.31 20.02 15.98
C LEU A 270 11.37 19.37 17.03
N ALA A 271 11.30 18.04 17.08
CA ALA A 271 10.49 17.35 18.08
C ALA A 271 11.06 17.57 19.49
N ARG A 272 12.39 17.47 19.67
CA ARG A 272 13.07 17.69 20.97
C ARG A 272 12.97 19.13 21.47
N GLU A 273 13.08 20.10 20.57
CA GLU A 273 12.83 21.51 20.87
C GLU A 273 11.39 21.72 21.31
N SER A 274 10.44 21.13 20.57
CA SER A 274 9.02 21.20 20.91
C SER A 274 8.71 20.60 22.29
N PHE A 275 9.29 19.44 22.61
CA PHE A 275 9.23 18.85 23.95
C PHE A 275 9.80 19.79 25.03
N SER A 276 10.94 20.41 24.76
CA SER A 276 11.59 21.30 25.71
C SER A 276 10.74 22.54 26.01
N VAL A 277 10.09 23.10 24.99
CA VAL A 277 9.12 24.21 25.14
C VAL A 277 7.88 23.76 25.90
N CYS A 278 7.30 22.60 25.56
CA CYS A 278 6.15 22.04 26.29
C CYS A 278 6.47 21.85 27.77
N ARG A 279 7.62 21.22 28.08
CA ARG A 279 8.06 21.00 29.46
C ARG A 279 8.33 22.31 30.21
N ALA A 280 8.89 23.32 29.55
CA ALA A 280 9.16 24.62 30.17
C ALA A 280 7.87 25.36 30.56
N GLY A 281 6.80 25.18 29.78
CA GLY A 281 5.47 25.71 30.09
C GLY A 281 4.59 24.74 30.89
N ASP A 282 5.15 23.70 31.50
CA ASP A 282 4.42 22.60 32.17
C ASP A 282 3.19 22.09 31.41
N TRP A 283 3.32 21.97 30.08
CA TRP A 283 2.27 21.49 29.20
C TRP A 283 0.98 22.34 29.23
N ASP A 284 1.10 23.62 29.58
CA ASP A 284 0.01 24.59 29.48
C ASP A 284 -0.16 25.08 28.04
N HIS A 285 -1.37 24.94 27.49
CA HIS A 285 -1.72 25.41 26.15
C HIS A 285 -1.69 26.93 26.02
N SER A 286 -1.73 27.67 27.13
CA SER A 286 -1.66 29.12 27.18
C SER A 286 -0.23 29.67 27.19
N PHE A 287 0.78 28.79 27.35
CA PHE A 287 2.18 29.20 27.42
C PHE A 287 2.64 29.87 26.12
N GLY A 288 2.94 31.18 26.18
CA GLY A 288 3.17 32.00 24.99
C GLY A 288 4.27 31.51 24.04
N GLN A 289 5.32 30.86 24.55
CA GLN A 289 6.36 30.27 23.69
C GLN A 289 5.85 29.03 22.93
N LEU A 290 5.02 28.20 23.57
CA LEU A 290 4.39 27.05 22.93
C LEU A 290 3.41 27.50 21.83
N VAL A 291 2.57 28.49 22.14
CA VAL A 291 1.65 29.11 21.17
C VAL A 291 2.44 29.66 19.97
N THR A 292 3.51 30.41 20.22
CA THR A 292 4.36 30.98 19.17
C THR A 292 5.01 29.90 18.31
N LEU A 293 5.55 28.84 18.94
CA LEU A 293 6.16 27.72 18.24
C LEU A 293 5.14 27.02 17.32
N CYS A 294 3.98 26.63 17.86
CA CYS A 294 2.96 25.93 17.09
C CYS A 294 2.37 26.82 15.99
N HIS A 295 2.21 28.13 16.23
CA HIS A 295 1.78 29.07 15.19
C HIS A 295 2.79 29.11 14.04
N ARG A 296 4.10 29.09 14.32
CA ARG A 296 5.14 29.06 13.27
C ARG A 296 5.13 27.74 12.47
N LEU A 297 4.79 26.64 13.13
CA LEU A 297 4.72 25.31 12.52
C LEU A 297 3.46 25.11 11.68
N PHE A 298 2.32 25.59 12.15
CA PHE A 298 1.00 25.25 11.59
C PHE A 298 0.22 26.44 11.03
N GLY A 299 0.62 27.68 11.33
CA GLY A 299 -0.13 28.90 10.96
C GLY A 299 0.07 29.38 9.53
N ARG A 300 0.89 28.68 8.74
CA ARG A 300 1.11 29.02 7.32
C ARG A 300 -0.06 28.54 6.45
N PRO A 301 -0.31 29.16 5.28
CA PRO A 301 -1.42 28.78 4.40
C PRO A 301 -1.42 27.27 4.05
N THR A 302 -2.59 26.63 4.03
CA THR A 302 -2.81 25.19 3.78
C THR A 302 -2.51 24.73 2.35
N THR A 303 -1.96 25.56 1.48
CA THR A 303 -1.69 25.09 0.12
C THR A 303 -0.41 24.25 0.14
N THR A 304 -0.56 22.92 0.04
CA THR A 304 0.54 21.99 -0.30
C THR A 304 1.28 22.49 -1.54
N LYS A 305 0.56 23.16 -2.44
CA LYS A 305 1.13 23.95 -3.52
C LYS A 305 2.12 25.01 -3.01
N HIS A 306 1.80 25.94 -2.09
CA HIS A 306 2.83 26.83 -1.53
C HIS A 306 3.93 26.10 -0.77
N PHE A 307 3.65 25.07 0.04
CA PHE A 307 4.72 24.43 0.81
C PHE A 307 5.74 23.71 -0.08
N LEU A 308 5.25 23.02 -1.11
CA LEU A 308 6.09 22.33 -2.08
C LEU A 308 6.66 23.31 -3.10
N GLU A 309 5.87 24.25 -3.62
CA GLU A 309 6.34 25.24 -4.58
C GLU A 309 7.24 26.28 -3.94
N ASP A 310 7.02 26.82 -2.75
CA ASP A 310 8.01 27.69 -2.08
C ASP A 310 9.19 26.89 -1.57
N GLY A 311 9.00 25.66 -1.07
CA GLY A 311 10.11 24.81 -0.66
C GLY A 311 11.01 24.47 -1.85
N PHE A 312 10.43 23.97 -2.94
CA PHE A 312 11.14 23.64 -4.18
C PHE A 312 11.52 24.88 -4.98
N ALA A 313 10.77 25.98 -4.96
CA ALA A 313 11.17 27.23 -5.61
C ALA A 313 12.26 27.92 -4.81
N HIS A 314 12.22 27.91 -3.48
CA HIS A 314 13.33 28.40 -2.65
C HIS A 314 14.56 27.51 -2.81
N LEU A 315 14.41 26.19 -2.82
CA LEU A 315 15.53 25.27 -3.11
C LEU A 315 15.99 25.38 -4.57
N SER A 316 15.10 25.61 -5.53
CA SER A 316 15.40 25.83 -6.95
C SER A 316 16.04 27.20 -7.15
N ASP A 317 15.66 28.21 -6.41
CA ASP A 317 16.19 29.57 -6.45
C ASP A 317 17.55 29.63 -5.74
N ILE A 318 17.71 28.98 -4.58
CA ILE A 318 19.02 28.70 -3.97
C ILE A 318 19.88 27.90 -4.95
N ALA A 319 19.36 26.84 -5.55
CA ALA A 319 20.09 26.05 -6.53
C ALA A 319 20.49 26.92 -7.74
N LYS A 320 19.59 27.74 -8.30
CA LYS A 320 19.88 28.65 -9.42
C LYS A 320 20.89 29.73 -9.05
N ARG A 321 20.81 30.30 -7.84
CA ARG A 321 21.74 31.31 -7.33
C ARG A 321 23.11 30.73 -6.98
N HIS A 322 23.19 29.46 -6.60
CA HIS A 322 24.42 28.80 -6.14
C HIS A 322 25.00 27.75 -7.13
N MET A 323 24.30 27.38 -8.21
CA MET A 323 24.77 26.46 -9.26
C MET A 323 25.50 27.22 -10.37
N LYS A 324 26.76 27.57 -10.13
CA LYS A 324 27.73 27.59 -11.24
C LYS A 324 28.28 26.16 -11.37
N GLY A 325 27.85 25.41 -12.40
CA GLY A 325 28.41 24.10 -12.74
C GLY A 325 27.65 22.85 -12.28
N GLN A 326 26.31 22.90 -12.21
CA GLN A 326 25.43 21.73 -11.97
C GLN A 326 25.66 20.92 -10.67
N THR A 327 26.45 21.40 -9.72
CA THR A 327 26.70 20.73 -8.45
C THR A 327 25.92 21.39 -7.32
N MET A 328 25.05 20.61 -6.66
CA MET A 328 24.30 21.07 -5.49
C MET A 328 25.26 21.41 -4.34
N GLN A 329 25.16 22.61 -3.76
CA GLN A 329 26.03 23.04 -2.66
C GLN A 329 25.89 22.11 -1.44
N ARG A 330 27.00 21.83 -0.74
CA ARG A 330 27.04 20.87 0.38
C ARG A 330 26.03 21.18 1.51
N TRP A 331 25.77 22.46 1.78
CA TRP A 331 24.77 22.88 2.77
C TRP A 331 23.32 22.59 2.34
N THR A 332 23.01 22.73 1.05
CA THR A 332 21.72 22.31 0.48
C THR A 332 21.57 20.79 0.56
N LYS A 333 22.61 20.03 0.21
CA LYS A 333 22.63 18.57 0.39
C LYS A 333 22.41 18.20 1.86
N TYR A 334 23.05 18.90 2.80
CA TYR A 334 22.90 18.71 4.25
C TYR A 334 21.50 19.05 4.77
N LEU A 335 20.89 20.15 4.35
CA LEU A 335 19.52 20.52 4.76
C LEU A 335 18.48 19.53 4.24
N CYS A 336 18.59 19.11 2.98
CA CYS A 336 17.74 18.07 2.40
C CYS A 336 17.87 16.73 3.12
N THR A 337 19.05 16.43 3.66
CA THR A 337 19.33 15.16 4.34
C THR A 337 19.00 15.19 5.84
N MET A 338 19.15 16.35 6.50
CA MET A 338 18.76 16.57 7.90
C MET A 338 17.26 16.42 8.14
N GLY A 339 16.43 16.87 7.19
CA GLY A 339 14.97 16.76 7.26
C GLY A 339 14.43 15.39 6.87
N ALA A 340 15.27 14.51 6.31
CA ALA A 340 14.85 13.21 5.82
C ALA A 340 15.08 12.14 6.91
N PRO A 341 14.03 11.43 7.41
CA PRO A 341 14.17 10.38 8.44
C PRO A 341 15.10 9.22 8.07
N SER A 342 15.46 9.16 6.80
CA SER A 342 16.06 8.09 6.06
C SER A 342 17.58 8.11 6.02
N THR A 343 18.16 9.30 6.05
CA THR A 343 19.61 9.53 6.14
C THR A 343 20.17 8.99 7.45
N ARG A 344 19.34 8.87 8.48
CA ARG A 344 19.74 8.30 9.76
C ARG A 344 20.21 6.83 9.67
N ASN A 345 19.67 6.05 8.73
CA ASN A 345 20.04 4.65 8.55
C ASN A 345 21.29 4.48 7.69
N SER A 346 21.84 5.58 7.15
CA SER A 346 23.01 5.54 6.28
C SER A 346 24.33 5.75 6.97
N GLU A 347 24.43 5.68 8.30
CA GLU A 347 25.62 6.15 9.03
C GLU A 347 25.91 7.65 8.76
N TRP A 348 24.87 8.42 8.38
CA TRP A 348 24.99 9.86 8.20
C TRP A 348 25.53 10.47 9.50
N PRO A 349 26.66 11.21 9.46
CA PRO A 349 27.12 11.97 10.60
C PRO A 349 26.07 13.05 10.83
N GLN A 350 25.12 12.77 11.71
CA GLN A 350 24.22 13.82 12.14
C GLN A 350 25.05 14.75 13.00
N VAL A 351 24.94 16.06 12.78
CA VAL A 351 25.33 17.05 13.79
C VAL A 351 24.33 16.88 14.92
N ARG A 352 24.53 15.83 15.72
CA ARG A 352 23.75 15.56 16.92
C ARG A 352 24.39 16.40 17.99
N GLN A 353 23.58 17.21 18.65
CA GLN A 353 23.96 17.58 20.00
C GLN A 353 24.04 16.28 20.80
N THR A 354 25.21 15.96 21.33
CA THR A 354 25.45 14.81 22.19
C THR A 354 24.54 14.92 23.43
N ALA A 355 24.23 13.80 24.08
CA ALA A 355 23.51 13.82 25.35
C ALA A 355 24.25 14.66 26.41
N GLU A 356 25.56 14.82 26.24
CA GLU A 356 26.44 15.64 27.07
C GLU A 356 26.30 17.13 26.75
N GLU A 357 26.22 17.53 25.48
CA GLU A 357 25.89 18.89 25.04
C GLU A 357 24.47 19.30 25.45
N PHE A 358 23.52 18.39 25.41
CA PHE A 358 22.16 18.65 25.91
C PHE A 358 22.16 18.82 27.44
N ARG A 359 23.00 18.03 28.15
CA ARG A 359 23.21 18.19 29.60
C ARG A 359 24.01 19.44 29.95
N SER A 360 24.92 19.92 29.09
CA SER A 360 25.67 21.17 29.32
C SER A 360 24.79 22.38 29.09
N ILE A 361 23.98 22.40 28.03
CA ILE A 361 22.93 23.43 27.80
C ILE A 361 21.97 23.50 28.99
N HIS A 362 21.68 22.37 29.65
CA HIS A 362 20.85 22.33 30.85
C HIS A 362 21.57 22.70 32.15
N ARG A 363 22.87 22.35 32.31
CA ARG A 363 23.69 22.73 33.47
C ARG A 363 24.05 24.22 33.44
N ASP A 364 24.35 24.76 32.27
CA ASP A 364 24.80 26.15 32.08
C ASP A 364 23.66 27.17 32.13
N ARG A 365 22.40 26.71 31.98
CA ARG A 365 21.22 27.59 32.02
C ARG A 365 21.00 28.27 33.38
N ALA A 366 21.46 27.64 34.46
CA ALA A 366 21.33 28.14 35.82
C ALA A 366 22.42 29.16 36.20
N THR A 367 23.51 29.25 35.44
CA THR A 367 24.71 30.02 35.82
C THR A 367 25.13 31.06 34.79
N GLN A 368 24.63 31.04 33.55
CA GLN A 368 25.06 31.98 32.51
C GLN A 368 24.28 33.31 32.47
N PRO A 369 24.96 34.44 32.18
CA PRO A 369 24.33 35.76 31.98
C PRO A 369 23.36 35.79 30.79
N GLU A 370 22.27 36.55 30.90
CA GLU A 370 21.18 36.62 29.91
C GLU A 370 21.64 37.04 28.49
N SER A 371 22.73 37.81 28.40
CA SER A 371 23.32 38.27 27.13
C SER A 371 24.00 37.14 26.33
N GLU A 372 24.61 36.16 27.00
CA GLU A 372 25.22 35.00 26.33
C GLU A 372 24.17 34.00 25.87
N LYS A 373 23.06 33.87 26.60
CA LYS A 373 21.88 33.08 26.18
C LYS A 373 21.36 33.56 24.81
N VAL A 374 21.29 34.88 24.60
CA VAL A 374 20.86 35.48 23.33
C VAL A 374 21.90 35.31 22.22
N ALA A 375 23.20 35.35 22.55
CA ALA A 375 24.29 35.20 21.59
C ALA A 375 24.44 33.76 21.07
N LEU A 376 24.28 32.75 21.93
CA LEU A 376 24.22 31.34 21.54
C LEU A 376 23.03 31.08 20.60
N HIS A 377 21.84 31.61 20.93
CA HIS A 377 20.67 31.51 20.06
C HIS A 377 20.85 32.19 18.69
N LYS A 378 21.68 33.23 18.57
CA LYS A 378 21.97 33.89 17.28
C LYS A 378 23.06 33.18 16.46
N LYS A 379 24.06 32.57 17.10
CA LYS A 379 25.17 31.89 16.40
C LYS A 379 24.81 30.49 15.91
N SER A 380 23.90 29.78 16.58
CA SER A 380 23.49 28.43 16.18
C SER A 380 22.79 28.32 14.81
N PHE A 381 22.37 29.44 14.21
CA PHE A 381 21.60 29.46 12.95
C PHE A 381 22.27 30.21 11.79
N LEU A 382 23.53 30.67 11.94
CA LEU A 382 24.27 31.33 10.85
C LEU A 382 25.06 30.29 10.02
N ALA A 383 24.38 29.70 9.04
CA ALA A 383 24.93 28.66 8.14
C ALA A 383 26.24 29.07 7.41
N ALA A 384 26.50 30.36 7.25
CA ALA A 384 27.70 30.88 6.58
C ALA A 384 29.01 30.68 7.38
N GLN A 385 28.94 30.48 8.70
CA GLN A 385 30.11 30.41 9.58
C GLN A 385 30.42 29.00 10.08
N GLN A 386 29.49 28.05 9.91
CA GLN A 386 29.76 26.66 10.24
C GLN A 386 30.49 25.98 9.07
N ARG A 387 31.57 25.25 9.37
CA ARG A 387 32.10 24.23 8.45
C ARG A 387 31.40 22.92 8.79
N LEU A 388 30.90 22.21 7.79
CA LEU A 388 30.42 20.84 7.98
C LEU A 388 31.57 19.98 8.53
N PRO A 389 31.35 19.13 9.56
CA PRO A 389 32.35 18.17 10.03
C PRO A 389 32.97 17.39 8.87
N GLU A 390 34.27 17.09 8.93
CA GLU A 390 34.98 16.44 7.82
C GLU A 390 34.37 15.08 7.44
N GLU A 391 33.90 14.32 8.44
CA GLU A 391 33.19 13.04 8.25
C GLU A 391 31.93 13.21 7.39
N LEU A 392 31.23 14.33 7.56
CA LEU A 392 30.02 14.71 6.82
C LEU A 392 30.35 15.14 5.39
N GLN A 393 31.49 15.80 5.21
CA GLN A 393 31.99 16.17 3.89
C GLN A 393 32.42 14.94 3.07
N GLU A 394 32.92 13.90 3.73
CA GLU A 394 33.31 12.63 3.10
C GLU A 394 32.09 11.79 2.73
N PHE A 395 31.09 11.71 3.61
CA PHE A 395 29.84 10.99 3.37
C PHE A 395 29.00 11.57 2.20
N LEU A 396 29.15 12.87 1.93
CA LEU A 396 28.46 13.61 0.86
C LEU A 396 29.04 13.39 -0.56
N LYS A 397 30.16 12.66 -0.70
CA LYS A 397 30.80 12.32 -1.97
C LYS A 397 30.21 10.99 -2.51
N GLU A 398 29.04 11.10 -3.16
CA GLU A 398 28.44 10.17 -4.15
C GLU A 398 28.78 8.66 -4.08
N ASP A 399 27.86 7.88 -3.47
CA ASP A 399 27.41 6.50 -3.83
C ASP A 399 26.69 5.80 -2.65
N LYS A 400 26.86 6.27 -1.42
CA LYS A 400 26.22 5.68 -0.20
C LYS A 400 24.80 6.18 0.11
N LEU A 401 24.36 7.26 -0.53
CA LEU A 401 23.06 7.90 -0.27
C LEU A 401 21.88 7.08 -0.82
N SER A 402 22.05 6.37 -1.95
CA SER A 402 20.95 5.66 -2.62
C SER A 402 20.58 4.32 -1.96
N SER A 403 21.53 3.66 -1.29
CA SER A 403 21.32 2.34 -0.68
C SER A 403 20.74 2.38 0.74
N ASN A 404 20.95 3.48 1.48
CA ASN A 404 20.65 3.54 2.91
C ASN A 404 19.55 4.55 3.31
N ILE A 405 19.09 5.38 2.38
CA ILE A 405 17.95 6.28 2.60
C ILE A 405 16.65 5.45 2.59
N LYS A 406 16.06 5.20 3.77
CA LYS A 406 14.66 4.74 3.87
C LYS A 406 13.77 5.65 3.00
N LYS A 407 12.80 5.13 2.27
CA LYS A 407 11.87 6.02 1.57
C LYS A 407 11.00 6.71 2.62
N ALA A 408 11.15 8.03 2.78
CA ALA A 408 10.14 8.83 3.46
C ALA A 408 8.83 8.66 2.68
N GLY A 409 7.72 8.42 3.37
CA GLY A 409 6.47 8.10 2.69
C GLY A 409 5.38 7.58 3.63
N VAL A 410 4.20 7.39 3.06
CA VAL A 410 2.97 7.03 3.78
C VAL A 410 3.17 5.83 4.71
N GLU A 411 3.79 4.75 4.23
CA GLU A 411 4.01 3.55 5.04
C GLU A 411 4.94 3.80 6.24
N SER A 412 5.97 4.64 6.10
CA SER A 412 6.85 4.96 7.22
C SER A 412 6.13 5.76 8.29
N ASN A 413 5.24 6.68 7.90
CA ASN A 413 4.44 7.45 8.86
C ASN A 413 3.43 6.54 9.59
N GLN A 414 2.83 5.58 8.88
CA GLN A 414 1.95 4.57 9.48
C GLN A 414 2.70 3.69 10.50
N LYS A 415 3.91 3.22 10.16
CA LYS A 415 4.77 2.46 11.09
C LYS A 415 5.18 3.30 12.31
N ALA A 416 5.58 4.55 12.10
CA ALA A 416 5.92 5.47 13.18
C ALA A 416 4.74 5.71 14.13
N THR A 417 3.54 5.83 13.56
CA THR A 417 2.28 6.01 14.29
C THR A 417 1.98 4.80 15.17
N ALA A 418 2.03 3.60 14.59
CA ALA A 418 1.84 2.35 15.33
C ALA A 418 2.91 2.13 16.40
N ALA A 419 4.18 2.42 16.11
CA ALA A 419 5.29 2.35 17.07
C ALA A 419 5.08 3.31 18.25
N THR A 420 4.64 4.54 17.96
CA THR A 420 4.35 5.55 19.00
C THR A 420 3.24 5.05 19.92
N ALA A 421 2.13 4.58 19.35
CA ALA A 421 1.01 4.06 20.12
C ALA A 421 1.40 2.82 20.95
N TRP A 422 2.18 1.90 20.38
CA TRP A 422 2.66 0.71 21.07
C TRP A 422 3.52 1.06 22.29
N VAL A 423 4.49 1.99 22.13
CA VAL A 423 5.35 2.45 23.23
C VAL A 423 4.52 3.09 24.34
N CYS A 424 3.49 3.86 23.99
CA CYS A 424 2.60 4.50 24.97
C CYS A 424 1.75 3.49 25.73
N GLN A 425 1.20 2.48 25.05
CA GLN A 425 0.30 1.51 25.68
C GLN A 425 1.05 0.48 26.55
N HIS A 426 2.32 0.21 26.25
CA HIS A 426 3.12 -0.83 26.92
C HIS A 426 4.24 -0.27 27.79
N VAL A 427 4.07 0.96 28.28
CA VAL A 427 4.95 1.48 29.34
C VAL A 427 4.93 0.50 30.50
N ASN A 428 6.10 0.03 30.90
CA ASN A 428 6.33 -1.01 31.94
C ASN A 428 6.02 -2.46 31.52
N ARG A 429 5.65 -2.74 30.26
CA ARG A 429 5.45 -4.10 29.72
C ARG A 429 6.30 -4.35 28.48
N TRP A 430 7.59 -4.02 28.60
CA TRP A 430 8.55 -4.08 27.49
C TRP A 430 8.88 -5.49 27.05
N ASP A 431 8.68 -6.47 27.93
CA ASP A 431 8.80 -7.91 27.68
C ASP A 431 7.97 -8.39 26.49
N LEU A 432 6.90 -7.66 26.14
CA LEU A 432 6.02 -7.95 25.01
C LEU A 432 6.58 -7.51 23.65
N ALA A 433 7.63 -6.69 23.61
CA ALA A 433 8.20 -6.16 22.36
C ALA A 433 8.58 -7.25 21.33
N PRO A 434 9.15 -8.41 21.72
CA PRO A 434 9.43 -9.50 20.78
C PRO A 434 8.20 -10.14 20.16
N MET A 435 7.02 -10.02 20.79
CA MET A 435 5.77 -10.64 20.35
C MET A 435 4.81 -9.67 19.64
N ALA A 436 5.14 -8.38 19.54
CA ALA A 436 4.31 -7.37 18.89
C ALA A 436 3.94 -7.70 17.42
N TRP A 437 4.74 -8.53 16.75
CA TRP A 437 4.45 -9.00 15.38
C TRP A 437 3.18 -9.87 15.30
N ALA A 438 2.74 -10.48 16.40
CA ALA A 438 1.52 -11.29 16.46
C ALA A 438 0.26 -10.45 16.16
N GLY A 439 0.35 -9.12 16.25
CA GLY A 439 -0.69 -8.22 15.73
C GLY A 439 -0.97 -8.36 14.24
N VAL A 440 -0.13 -9.05 13.46
CA VAL A 440 -0.38 -9.32 12.04
C VAL A 440 -1.74 -10.00 11.81
N PHE A 441 -2.18 -10.85 12.75
CA PHE A 441 -3.47 -11.57 12.71
C PHE A 441 -4.69 -10.67 12.85
N LEU A 442 -4.53 -9.40 13.25
CA LEU A 442 -5.58 -8.38 13.25
C LEU A 442 -5.85 -7.88 11.82
N LYS A 443 -6.26 -8.80 10.94
CA LYS A 443 -6.50 -8.53 9.52
C LYS A 443 -7.61 -7.49 9.35
N LYS A 444 -7.36 -6.55 8.45
CA LYS A 444 -8.33 -5.51 8.06
C LYS A 444 -9.63 -6.14 7.55
N GLY A 445 -10.75 -5.57 7.95
CA GLY A 445 -12.08 -6.03 7.56
C GLY A 445 -12.57 -7.25 8.35
N CYS A 446 -11.80 -7.75 9.33
CA CYS A 446 -12.23 -8.81 10.23
C CYS A 446 -12.74 -8.24 11.56
N ILE A 447 -13.66 -8.97 12.21
CA ILE A 447 -14.18 -8.64 13.54
C ILE A 447 -13.39 -9.42 14.59
N PHE A 448 -12.98 -8.74 15.65
CA PHE A 448 -12.32 -9.35 16.80
C PHE A 448 -13.06 -9.03 18.07
N GLN A 449 -13.21 -10.00 18.96
CA GLN A 449 -13.76 -9.80 20.29
C GLN A 449 -12.66 -9.95 21.34
N ASN A 450 -12.57 -9.00 22.26
CA ASN A 450 -11.75 -9.16 23.45
C ASN A 450 -12.62 -9.73 24.59
N PRO A 451 -12.34 -10.96 25.07
CA PRO A 451 -13.16 -11.60 26.09
C PRO A 451 -13.05 -10.94 27.47
N GLU A 452 -11.93 -10.27 27.78
CA GLU A 452 -11.70 -9.64 29.09
C GLU A 452 -12.62 -8.45 29.33
N ASN A 453 -12.94 -7.68 28.27
CA ASN A 453 -13.75 -6.47 28.37
C ASN A 453 -15.02 -6.51 27.51
N SER A 454 -15.32 -7.67 26.89
CA SER A 454 -16.45 -7.88 26.00
C SER A 454 -16.57 -6.89 24.83
N THR A 455 -15.46 -6.27 24.41
CA THR A 455 -15.46 -5.33 23.28
C THR A 455 -15.35 -6.06 21.95
N ALA A 456 -16.18 -5.69 20.98
CA ALA A 456 -16.08 -6.13 19.60
C ALA A 456 -15.50 -5.00 18.73
N MET A 457 -14.56 -5.34 17.85
CA MET A 457 -13.79 -4.39 17.06
C MET A 457 -13.73 -4.82 15.60
N LEU A 458 -14.10 -3.94 14.68
CA LEU A 458 -13.78 -4.08 13.25
C LEU A 458 -12.36 -3.58 13.00
N SER A 459 -11.45 -4.46 12.60
CA SER A 459 -10.06 -4.07 12.34
C SER A 459 -9.93 -3.26 11.05
N LEU A 460 -9.24 -2.13 11.15
CA LEU A 460 -8.76 -1.29 10.05
C LEU A 460 -7.32 -1.65 9.63
N GLY A 461 -6.82 -2.81 10.08
CA GLY A 461 -5.56 -3.40 9.66
C GLY A 461 -4.36 -3.04 10.53
N PHE A 462 -3.35 -3.90 10.46
CA PHE A 462 -2.12 -3.86 11.26
C PHE A 462 -0.95 -3.15 10.55
N ARG A 463 -0.08 -2.50 11.33
CA ARG A 463 1.19 -1.87 10.88
C ARG A 463 2.32 -2.11 11.88
N THR A 464 3.03 -3.23 11.73
CA THR A 464 4.21 -3.67 12.51
C THR A 464 4.05 -3.80 14.02
N TRP A 465 3.46 -2.83 14.71
CA TRP A 465 3.36 -2.74 16.16
C TRP A 465 1.93 -2.74 16.67
N GLY A 466 0.96 -2.30 15.87
CA GLY A 466 -0.44 -2.22 16.27
C GLY A 466 -1.39 -2.13 15.09
N ALA A 467 -2.66 -2.45 15.35
CA ALA A 467 -3.75 -2.27 14.41
C ALA A 467 -4.67 -1.15 14.91
N LEU A 468 -5.40 -0.55 13.97
CA LEU A 468 -6.52 0.35 14.29
C LEU A 468 -7.82 -0.44 14.25
N GLY A 469 -8.79 -0.07 15.07
CA GLY A 469 -10.11 -0.69 15.10
C GLY A 469 -11.23 0.33 15.32
N ILE A 470 -12.40 0.00 14.77
CA ILE A 470 -13.67 0.67 15.06
C ILE A 470 -14.42 -0.21 16.05
N ARG A 471 -14.81 0.36 17.20
CA ARG A 471 -15.64 -0.36 18.17
C ARG A 471 -17.02 -0.60 17.57
N LEU A 472 -17.53 -1.82 17.73
CA LEU A 472 -18.86 -2.21 17.28
C LEU A 472 -19.82 -2.30 18.46
N ASN A 473 -21.09 -2.02 18.22
CA ASN A 473 -22.17 -2.36 19.13
C ASN A 473 -22.53 -3.83 18.92
N LYS A 474 -22.74 -4.57 20.01
CA LYS A 474 -23.11 -5.99 19.99
C LYS A 474 -24.57 -6.12 20.45
N PHE A 475 -25.37 -6.82 19.65
CA PHE A 475 -26.76 -7.15 19.96
C PHE A 475 -26.96 -8.65 19.93
N GLU A 476 -27.82 -9.16 20.80
CA GLU A 476 -28.23 -10.56 20.81
C GLU A 476 -29.74 -10.60 20.55
N VAL A 477 -30.14 -11.20 19.44
CA VAL A 477 -31.54 -11.30 19.01
C VAL A 477 -31.78 -12.73 18.56
N ASP A 478 -32.78 -13.40 19.14
CA ASP A 478 -33.15 -14.79 18.84
C ASP A 478 -31.96 -15.78 18.92
N GLY A 479 -31.08 -15.59 19.91
CA GLY A 479 -29.89 -16.42 20.12
C GLY A 479 -28.77 -16.21 19.08
N LYS A 480 -28.90 -15.22 18.19
CA LYS A 480 -27.85 -14.83 17.24
C LYS A 480 -27.22 -13.50 17.65
N VAL A 481 -25.92 -13.39 17.40
CA VAL A 481 -25.16 -12.18 17.68
C VAL A 481 -25.03 -11.33 16.43
N PHE A 482 -25.38 -10.06 16.56
CA PHE A 482 -25.28 -9.05 15.50
C PHE A 482 -24.34 -7.92 15.94
N PHE A 483 -23.62 -7.36 14.99
CA PHE A 483 -22.78 -6.19 15.18
C PHE A 483 -23.24 -5.03 14.30
N THR A 484 -23.29 -3.84 14.90
CA THR A 484 -23.57 -2.59 14.19
C THR A 484 -22.49 -1.55 14.47
N LEU A 485 -22.46 -0.51 13.63
CA LEU A 485 -21.55 0.60 13.81
C LEU A 485 -22.11 1.59 14.84
N PRO A 486 -21.25 2.21 15.67
CA PRO A 486 -21.69 3.15 16.67
C PRO A 486 -22.18 4.43 16.00
N THR A 487 -23.35 4.92 16.41
CA THR A 487 -23.78 6.30 16.16
C THR A 487 -23.05 7.20 17.15
N MET A 488 -22.09 8.01 16.69
CA MET A 488 -21.29 8.81 17.61
C MET A 488 -21.94 10.14 17.95
N SER A 489 -21.89 10.47 19.25
CA SER A 489 -22.06 11.83 19.75
C SER A 489 -20.69 12.52 19.76
N MET A 490 -20.61 13.72 19.19
CA MET A 490 -19.38 14.46 18.85
C MET A 490 -18.68 15.15 20.03
N SER A 491 -18.67 14.57 21.23
CA SER A 491 -17.99 15.18 22.39
C SER A 491 -16.58 14.61 22.61
N GLY A 492 -15.56 15.47 22.68
CA GLY A 492 -14.18 15.10 23.06
C GLY A 492 -13.29 14.61 21.92
N ILE A 493 -12.08 14.11 22.22
CA ILE A 493 -11.15 13.55 21.22
C ILE A 493 -11.72 12.21 20.72
N THR A 494 -11.92 12.09 19.41
CA THR A 494 -12.55 10.91 18.80
C THR A 494 -11.59 10.26 17.82
N LEU A 495 -10.98 9.14 18.19
CA LEU A 495 -9.98 8.45 17.38
C LEU A 495 -10.34 6.97 17.22
N PRO A 496 -9.90 6.31 16.12
CA PRO A 496 -9.88 4.86 16.05
C PRO A 496 -9.15 4.29 17.27
N THR A 497 -9.63 3.17 17.77
CA THR A 497 -9.04 2.52 18.94
C THR A 497 -7.83 1.70 18.51
N TRP A 498 -6.77 1.72 19.32
CA TRP A 498 -5.61 0.87 19.10
C TRP A 498 -5.88 -0.57 19.55
N MET A 499 -5.56 -1.52 18.68
CA MET A 499 -5.61 -2.94 18.96
C MET A 499 -4.19 -3.49 18.96
N PHE A 500 -3.81 -4.19 20.04
CA PHE A 500 -2.50 -4.81 20.20
C PHE A 500 -2.67 -6.29 20.52
N ASN A 501 -1.91 -7.14 19.84
CA ASN A 501 -1.88 -8.57 20.10
C ASN A 501 -0.43 -9.03 20.29
N HIS A 502 -0.19 -9.79 21.35
CA HIS A 502 1.12 -10.36 21.70
C HIS A 502 1.05 -11.87 21.92
N GLY A 503 -0.12 -12.50 21.69
CA GLY A 503 -0.34 -13.94 21.82
C GLY A 503 -0.69 -14.58 20.48
N LEU A 504 -0.35 -15.86 20.31
CA LEU A 504 -0.68 -16.66 19.12
C LEU A 504 -1.71 -17.76 19.41
N GLY A 505 -2.18 -17.87 20.65
CA GLY A 505 -3.05 -18.96 21.09
C GLY A 505 -4.12 -18.46 22.04
N PRO A 506 -4.55 -19.30 23.01
CA PRO A 506 -5.54 -18.94 24.02
C PRO A 506 -5.19 -17.68 24.84
N ASP A 507 -3.90 -17.38 24.97
CA ASP A 507 -3.38 -16.20 25.66
C ASP A 507 -3.53 -14.89 24.84
N SER A 508 -4.02 -14.97 23.61
CA SER A 508 -4.32 -13.78 22.82
C SER A 508 -5.49 -13.02 23.45
N PRO A 509 -5.37 -11.70 23.66
CA PRO A 509 -6.49 -10.89 24.14
C PRO A 509 -7.60 -10.72 23.09
N TRP A 510 -7.44 -11.26 21.88
CA TRP A 510 -8.40 -11.14 20.79
C TRP A 510 -8.78 -12.51 20.27
N ARG A 511 -10.08 -12.72 20.06
CA ARG A 511 -10.62 -13.86 19.31
C ARG A 511 -11.20 -13.37 18.00
N SER A 512 -10.96 -14.12 16.93
CA SER A 512 -11.52 -13.81 15.62
C SER A 512 -12.98 -14.23 15.58
N VAL A 513 -13.87 -13.33 15.19
CA VAL A 513 -15.30 -13.64 15.08
C VAL A 513 -15.65 -13.88 13.62
N PRO A 514 -16.01 -15.12 13.22
CA PRO A 514 -16.51 -15.37 11.88
C PRO A 514 -17.85 -14.67 11.69
N PHE A 515 -18.01 -13.95 10.59
CA PHE A 515 -19.20 -13.15 10.33
C PHE A 515 -19.50 -13.07 8.84
N LYS A 516 -20.75 -12.70 8.53
CA LYS A 516 -21.17 -12.24 7.21
C LYS A 516 -21.93 -10.93 7.31
N VAL A 517 -21.93 -10.16 6.23
CA VAL A 517 -22.83 -9.00 6.11
C VAL A 517 -24.23 -9.53 5.82
N CYS A 518 -25.26 -9.07 6.53
CA CYS A 518 -26.65 -9.43 6.30
C CYS A 518 -27.29 -8.49 5.28
N THR A 519 -27.95 -9.04 4.27
CA THR A 519 -28.88 -8.26 3.45
C THR A 519 -30.03 -7.69 4.30
N PRO A 520 -30.69 -6.60 3.85
CA PRO A 520 -31.80 -5.98 4.56
C PRO A 520 -32.94 -6.94 4.94
N ARG A 521 -33.22 -7.91 4.08
CA ARG A 521 -34.24 -8.95 4.31
C ARG A 521 -33.90 -9.88 5.48
N CYS A 522 -32.62 -10.05 5.77
CA CYS A 522 -32.13 -10.93 6.83
C CYS A 522 -31.86 -10.19 8.15
N VAL A 523 -32.13 -8.88 8.23
CA VAL A 523 -31.99 -8.10 9.47
C VAL A 523 -33.18 -8.42 10.38
N PRO A 524 -32.96 -8.79 11.66
CA PRO A 524 -34.05 -9.00 12.60
C PRO A 524 -34.92 -7.75 12.76
N ALA A 525 -36.24 -7.91 12.92
CA ALA A 525 -37.18 -6.80 13.07
C ALA A 525 -36.80 -5.84 14.22
N ALA A 526 -36.24 -6.38 15.31
CA ALA A 526 -35.76 -5.59 16.45
C ALA A 526 -34.61 -4.61 16.10
N LEU A 527 -33.87 -4.88 15.02
CA LEU A 527 -32.78 -4.04 14.53
C LEU A 527 -33.14 -3.29 13.24
N GLY A 528 -34.13 -3.80 12.48
CA GLY A 528 -34.53 -3.26 11.18
C GLY A 528 -35.11 -1.84 11.21
N ALA A 529 -35.53 -1.35 12.40
CA ALA A 529 -35.98 0.02 12.57
C ALA A 529 -34.83 1.04 12.43
N ASP A 530 -33.63 0.68 12.87
CA ASP A 530 -32.46 1.57 12.92
C ASP A 530 -31.40 1.22 11.87
N TYR A 531 -31.39 -0.02 11.37
CA TYR A 531 -30.31 -0.55 10.53
C TYR A 531 -30.83 -1.33 9.33
N CYS A 532 -30.50 -0.90 8.10
CA CYS A 532 -30.85 -1.66 6.90
C CYS A 532 -29.91 -2.83 6.59
N SER A 533 -28.74 -2.91 7.22
CA SER A 533 -27.83 -4.07 7.11
C SER A 533 -27.06 -4.18 8.40
N VAL A 534 -26.68 -5.39 8.80
CA VAL A 534 -25.89 -5.64 10.02
C VAL A 534 -24.83 -6.70 9.73
N LEU A 535 -23.87 -6.86 10.64
CA LEU A 535 -22.90 -7.96 10.55
C LEU A 535 -23.37 -9.07 11.48
N VAL A 536 -23.68 -10.26 10.97
CA VAL A 536 -24.11 -11.39 11.82
C VAL A 536 -22.93 -12.32 12.07
N GLN A 537 -22.78 -12.75 13.31
CA GLN A 537 -21.83 -13.80 13.68
C GLN A 537 -22.30 -15.14 13.10
N THR A 538 -21.44 -15.80 12.33
CA THR A 538 -21.78 -17.06 11.62
C THR A 538 -21.27 -18.32 12.32
N GLY A 539 -20.48 -18.17 13.38
CA GLY A 539 -19.91 -19.26 14.15
C GLY A 539 -19.27 -18.76 15.44
N ASP A 540 -18.77 -19.67 16.26
CA ASP A 540 -18.12 -19.31 17.53
C ASP A 540 -16.87 -18.47 17.33
N ALA A 541 -16.53 -17.65 18.32
CA ALA A 541 -15.30 -16.88 18.29
C ALA A 541 -14.08 -17.81 18.37
N GLU A 542 -13.23 -17.73 17.35
CA GLU A 542 -12.09 -18.63 17.12
C GLU A 542 -10.79 -18.05 17.68
N ASP A 543 -9.79 -18.91 17.82
CA ASP A 543 -8.41 -18.49 18.04
C ASP A 543 -7.96 -17.51 16.93
N ILE A 544 -7.18 -16.49 17.32
CA ILE A 544 -6.78 -15.41 16.40
C ILE A 544 -5.95 -15.92 15.22
N VAL A 545 -5.15 -16.98 15.42
CA VAL A 545 -4.34 -17.58 14.36
C VAL A 545 -5.24 -18.33 13.39
N VAL A 546 -6.15 -19.16 13.89
CA VAL A 546 -7.11 -19.92 13.06
C VAL A 546 -7.95 -18.97 12.21
N GLY A 547 -8.59 -17.98 12.84
CA GLY A 547 -9.41 -17.02 12.13
C GLY A 547 -8.61 -16.15 11.14
N GLY A 548 -7.39 -15.76 11.50
CA GLY A 548 -6.52 -15.00 10.58
C GLY A 548 -6.04 -15.82 9.38
N LEU A 549 -5.75 -17.11 9.56
CA LEU A 549 -5.40 -18.03 8.48
C LEU A 549 -6.58 -18.24 7.53
N ARG A 550 -7.77 -18.54 8.05
CA ARG A 550 -9.03 -18.64 7.28
C ARG A 550 -9.35 -17.37 6.53
N ALA A 551 -9.06 -16.21 7.13
CA ALA A 551 -9.26 -14.93 6.46
C ALA A 551 -8.26 -14.70 5.32
N GLY A 552 -7.22 -15.51 5.12
CA GLY A 552 -6.23 -15.36 4.05
C GLY A 552 -5.21 -14.27 4.36
N ILE A 553 -4.56 -14.35 5.53
CA ILE A 553 -3.53 -13.41 5.97
C ILE A 553 -2.20 -13.58 5.25
N PHE A 554 -1.50 -12.49 4.96
CA PHE A 554 -0.11 -12.56 4.50
C PHE A 554 0.87 -12.66 5.68
N LEU A 555 1.78 -13.64 5.62
CA LEU A 555 2.85 -13.80 6.61
C LEU A 555 4.22 -13.79 5.92
N THR A 556 5.25 -13.23 6.54
CA THR A 556 6.63 -13.35 6.05
C THR A 556 7.23 -14.71 6.43
N LYS A 557 8.35 -15.09 5.79
CA LYS A 557 9.08 -16.30 6.19
C LYS A 557 9.52 -16.24 7.66
N ASP A 558 9.99 -15.09 8.11
CA ASP A 558 10.42 -14.90 9.50
C ASP A 558 9.24 -15.07 10.48
N GLN A 559 8.06 -14.55 10.16
CA GLN A 559 6.85 -14.75 10.98
C GLN A 559 6.45 -16.23 11.04
N LEU A 560 6.50 -16.94 9.90
CA LEU A 560 6.23 -18.37 9.87
C LEU A 560 7.27 -19.18 10.67
N GLN A 561 8.53 -18.76 10.68
CA GLN A 561 9.56 -19.37 11.53
C GLN A 561 9.30 -19.11 13.02
N LEU A 562 8.84 -17.92 13.39
CA LEU A 562 8.44 -17.62 14.76
C LEU A 562 7.21 -18.44 15.19
N MET A 563 6.25 -18.65 14.28
CA MET A 563 5.13 -19.57 14.52
C MET A 563 5.62 -21.01 14.69
N TRP A 564 6.52 -21.47 13.83
CA TRP A 564 7.11 -22.81 13.96
C TRP A 564 7.85 -22.96 15.29
N GLN A 565 8.56 -21.92 15.74
CA GLN A 565 9.21 -21.93 17.06
C GLN A 565 8.22 -22.05 18.21
N ALA A 566 7.04 -21.41 18.10
CA ALA A 566 5.99 -21.43 19.11
C ALA A 566 5.20 -22.75 19.12
N PHE A 567 4.76 -23.24 17.95
CA PHE A 567 3.84 -24.38 17.83
C PHE A 567 4.51 -25.72 17.51
N LYS A 568 5.78 -25.70 17.08
CA LYS A 568 6.57 -26.89 16.72
C LYS A 568 5.88 -27.80 15.70
N PHE A 569 5.09 -27.23 14.77
CA PHE A 569 4.46 -28.01 13.71
C PHE A 569 5.46 -28.70 12.79
N GLU A 570 5.04 -29.81 12.18
CA GLU A 570 5.89 -30.63 11.35
C GLU A 570 6.31 -29.91 10.06
N LEU A 571 7.59 -30.04 9.72
CA LEU A 571 8.18 -29.54 8.48
C LEU A 571 8.83 -30.69 7.72
N PRO A 572 8.98 -30.58 6.39
CA PRO A 572 9.73 -31.57 5.62
C PRO A 572 11.11 -31.83 6.22
N PRO A 573 11.59 -33.09 6.26
CA PRO A 573 12.90 -33.41 6.79
C PRO A 573 14.00 -32.67 6.01
N LYS A 574 15.15 -32.47 6.66
CA LYS A 574 16.29 -31.78 6.04
C LYS A 574 16.65 -32.46 4.70
N GLY A 575 16.75 -31.68 3.63
CA GLY A 575 17.00 -32.17 2.27
C GLY A 575 15.74 -32.49 1.45
N HIS A 576 14.54 -32.38 2.03
CA HIS A 576 13.26 -32.64 1.36
C HIS A 576 12.37 -31.39 1.25
N GLY A 577 12.90 -30.20 1.55
CA GLY A 577 12.17 -28.95 1.33
C GLY A 577 11.95 -28.65 -0.16
N SER A 578 10.92 -27.86 -0.47
CA SER A 578 10.57 -27.52 -1.86
C SER A 578 11.57 -26.56 -2.54
N GLY A 579 12.57 -26.05 -1.81
CA GLY A 579 13.62 -25.19 -2.33
C GLY A 579 14.77 -25.94 -3.01
N LYS A 580 15.65 -25.18 -3.68
CA LYS A 580 16.88 -25.71 -4.29
C LYS A 580 17.69 -26.50 -3.25
N SER A 581 18.15 -27.69 -3.62
CA SER A 581 18.91 -28.62 -2.76
C SER A 581 18.16 -29.08 -1.51
N GLY A 582 16.82 -29.12 -1.55
CA GLY A 582 16.01 -29.57 -0.41
C GLY A 582 15.89 -28.57 0.73
N ASN A 583 16.17 -27.28 0.45
CA ASN A 583 16.07 -26.21 1.43
C ASN A 583 14.62 -25.83 1.71
N LEU A 584 14.31 -25.51 2.97
CA LEU A 584 12.97 -25.05 3.36
C LEU A 584 12.70 -23.61 2.87
N ILE A 585 11.67 -23.47 2.06
CA ILE A 585 11.15 -22.19 1.54
C ILE A 585 9.87 -21.79 2.26
N LYS A 586 9.40 -20.55 2.04
CA LYS A 586 8.18 -20.00 2.66
C LYS A 586 6.97 -20.92 2.49
N GLN A 587 6.84 -21.57 1.33
CA GLN A 587 5.76 -22.52 1.03
C GLN A 587 5.77 -23.76 1.92
N ASP A 588 6.94 -24.29 2.29
CA ASP A 588 7.03 -25.45 3.18
C ASP A 588 6.49 -25.10 4.58
N PHE A 589 6.88 -23.93 5.11
CA PHE A 589 6.35 -23.44 6.38
C PHE A 589 4.85 -23.12 6.30
N ALA A 590 4.38 -22.56 5.17
CA ALA A 590 2.97 -22.24 4.97
C ALA A 590 2.09 -23.51 4.94
N ARG A 591 2.56 -24.59 4.28
CA ARG A 591 1.86 -25.87 4.31
C ARG A 591 1.93 -26.51 5.70
N GLY A 592 3.09 -26.48 6.36
CA GLY A 592 3.25 -27.02 7.72
C GLY A 592 2.31 -26.38 8.73
N VAL A 593 2.17 -25.04 8.69
CA VAL A 593 1.24 -24.34 9.59
C VAL A 593 -0.22 -24.67 9.28
N LEU A 594 -0.61 -24.78 8.00
CA LEU A 594 -1.98 -25.16 7.64
C LEU A 594 -2.31 -26.60 8.04
N ARG A 595 -1.39 -27.55 7.85
CA ARG A 595 -1.59 -28.95 8.28
C ARG A 595 -1.77 -29.06 9.79
N HIS A 596 -1.11 -28.19 10.54
CA HIS A 596 -1.20 -28.16 12.00
C HIS A 596 -2.53 -27.63 12.50
N PHE A 597 -3.00 -26.49 11.96
CA PHE A 597 -4.24 -25.86 12.41
C PHE A 597 -5.50 -26.40 11.73
N PHE A 598 -5.35 -27.02 10.55
CA PHE A 598 -6.43 -27.57 9.74
C PHE A 598 -6.09 -28.99 9.25
N PRO A 599 -5.87 -29.95 10.16
CA PRO A 599 -5.47 -31.32 9.78
C PRO A 599 -6.50 -32.03 8.90
N ASP A 600 -7.78 -31.67 9.06
CA ASP A 600 -8.90 -32.29 8.33
C ASP A 600 -9.24 -31.57 7.01
N CYS A 601 -8.54 -30.47 6.70
CA CYS A 601 -8.78 -29.70 5.48
C CYS A 601 -7.93 -30.25 4.33
N ASP A 602 -8.59 -30.78 3.30
CA ASP A 602 -7.90 -31.34 2.14
C ASP A 602 -7.06 -30.29 1.39
N GLU A 603 -5.83 -30.66 1.00
CA GLU A 603 -4.90 -29.74 0.32
C GLU A 603 -5.40 -29.26 -1.04
N SER A 604 -6.36 -29.98 -1.64
CA SER A 604 -6.99 -29.61 -2.91
C SER A 604 -8.25 -28.75 -2.74
N SER A 605 -8.75 -28.60 -1.51
CA SER A 605 -9.95 -27.81 -1.23
C SER A 605 -9.75 -26.31 -1.53
N GLU A 606 -10.83 -25.63 -1.91
CA GLU A 606 -10.80 -24.19 -2.18
C GLU A 606 -10.38 -23.39 -0.94
N GLU A 607 -10.84 -23.79 0.25
CA GLU A 607 -10.47 -23.18 1.53
C GLU A 607 -8.96 -23.28 1.77
N TRP A 608 -8.38 -24.48 1.64
CA TRP A 608 -6.93 -24.68 1.79
C TRP A 608 -6.13 -23.82 0.83
N LEU A 609 -6.50 -23.83 -0.45
CA LEU A 609 -5.82 -23.06 -1.49
C LEU A 609 -5.96 -21.55 -1.24
N PHE A 610 -7.12 -21.09 -0.75
CA PHE A 610 -7.32 -19.70 -0.35
C PHE A 610 -6.41 -19.29 0.81
N MET A 611 -6.37 -20.09 1.88
CA MET A 611 -5.49 -19.85 3.04
C MET A 611 -4.02 -19.84 2.63
N LEU A 612 -3.59 -20.83 1.85
CA LEU A 612 -2.21 -20.95 1.37
C LEU A 612 -1.81 -19.75 0.50
N ARG A 613 -2.68 -19.35 -0.44
CA ARG A 613 -2.47 -18.14 -1.27
C ARG A 613 -2.41 -16.88 -0.41
N GLY A 614 -3.22 -16.80 0.63
CA GLY A 614 -3.17 -15.76 1.67
C GLY A 614 -1.78 -15.61 2.26
N ILE A 615 -1.30 -16.70 2.87
CA ILE A 615 0.02 -16.73 3.54
C ILE A 615 1.12 -16.33 2.56
N LEU A 616 1.08 -16.88 1.36
CA LEU A 616 2.09 -16.63 0.34
C LEU A 616 2.03 -15.21 -0.24
N GLY A 617 0.91 -14.51 -0.13
CA GLY A 617 0.67 -13.23 -0.78
C GLY A 617 0.38 -13.37 -2.28
N THR A 618 -0.08 -14.56 -2.67
CA THR A 618 -0.46 -14.94 -4.02
C THR A 618 -1.97 -15.06 -4.16
N ILE A 619 -2.75 -14.57 -3.18
CA ILE A 619 -4.17 -14.27 -3.44
C ILE A 619 -4.17 -13.41 -4.70
N PRO A 620 -4.86 -13.83 -5.76
CA PRO A 620 -4.95 -13.02 -6.96
C PRO A 620 -5.41 -11.65 -6.51
N LYS A 621 -4.50 -10.67 -6.57
CA LYS A 621 -4.88 -9.27 -6.41
C LYS A 621 -6.01 -9.07 -7.42
N PRO A 622 -7.10 -8.39 -7.07
CA PRO A 622 -8.15 -8.09 -8.05
C PRO A 622 -7.42 -7.62 -9.30
N SER A 623 -7.63 -8.33 -10.40
CA SER A 623 -6.93 -8.07 -11.66
C SER A 623 -7.03 -6.58 -11.90
N CYS A 624 -5.90 -5.87 -11.82
CA CYS A 624 -5.91 -4.46 -12.14
C CYS A 624 -6.22 -4.41 -13.62
N SER A 625 -7.38 -3.86 -14.00
CA SER A 625 -7.72 -3.81 -15.42
C SER A 625 -6.58 -3.13 -16.18
N ASP A 626 -6.26 -3.66 -17.35
CA ASP A 626 -5.19 -3.10 -18.18
C ASP A 626 -5.51 -1.64 -18.57
N ASP A 627 -6.76 -1.18 -18.44
CA ASP A 627 -7.23 0.21 -18.51
C ASP A 627 -6.61 1.10 -17.44
N VAL A 628 -6.64 0.69 -16.17
CA VAL A 628 -6.03 1.45 -15.07
C VAL A 628 -4.52 1.49 -15.25
N LEU A 629 -3.94 0.40 -15.75
CA LEU A 629 -2.50 0.31 -16.03
C LEU A 629 -2.08 1.17 -17.22
N THR A 630 -2.95 1.29 -18.22
CA THR A 630 -2.80 2.18 -19.38
C THR A 630 -2.97 3.63 -18.97
N ALA A 631 -3.97 3.95 -18.14
CA ALA A 631 -4.17 5.28 -17.58
C ALA A 631 -2.95 5.70 -16.75
N VAL A 632 -2.45 4.80 -15.90
CA VAL A 632 -1.20 4.99 -15.14
C VAL A 632 -0.02 5.19 -16.08
N ALA A 633 0.12 4.40 -17.15
CA ALA A 633 1.21 4.54 -18.11
C ALA A 633 1.11 5.81 -19.00
N ALA A 634 -0.08 6.40 -19.10
CA ALA A 634 -0.32 7.66 -19.78
C ALA A 634 -0.10 8.89 -18.88
N LEU A 635 0.02 8.70 -17.56
CA LEU A 635 0.49 9.75 -16.65
C LEU A 635 1.92 10.16 -17.01
N ASP A 636 2.36 11.34 -16.62
CA ASP A 636 3.75 11.74 -16.79
C ASP A 636 4.69 10.82 -15.97
N PRO A 637 5.98 10.69 -16.34
CA PRO A 637 6.91 9.77 -15.68
C PRO A 637 7.04 9.94 -14.16
N ILE A 638 6.78 11.14 -13.62
CA ILE A 638 6.85 11.41 -12.18
C ILE A 638 5.61 10.83 -11.50
N ALA A 639 4.41 11.10 -12.04
CA ALA A 639 3.18 10.50 -11.53
C ALA A 639 3.16 8.97 -11.73
N GLN A 640 3.82 8.42 -12.75
CA GLN A 640 3.97 6.98 -12.95
C GLN A 640 4.73 6.26 -11.82
N GLU A 641 5.67 6.92 -11.16
CA GLU A 641 6.46 6.33 -10.06
C GLU A 641 5.60 6.01 -8.83
N ASP A 642 4.51 6.74 -8.65
CA ASP A 642 3.54 6.53 -7.57
C ASP A 642 2.72 5.25 -7.77
N PHE A 643 2.67 4.71 -8.99
CA PHE A 643 1.91 3.52 -9.36
C PHE A 643 2.79 2.32 -9.77
N LYS A 644 4.09 2.35 -9.45
CA LYS A 644 5.02 1.26 -9.83
C LYS A 644 4.62 -0.13 -9.33
N GLU A 645 4.00 -0.23 -8.16
CA GLU A 645 3.53 -1.51 -7.61
C GLU A 645 2.34 -2.06 -8.40
N MET A 646 1.51 -1.17 -8.96
CA MET A 646 0.42 -1.54 -9.87
C MET A 646 0.99 -2.08 -11.20
N LYS A 647 2.00 -1.40 -11.76
CA LYS A 647 2.75 -1.91 -12.93
C LYS A 647 3.43 -3.24 -12.66
N LYS A 648 3.98 -3.45 -11.45
CA LYS A 648 4.60 -4.72 -11.05
C LYS A 648 3.57 -5.83 -10.88
N ALA A 649 2.43 -5.53 -10.27
CA ALA A 649 1.31 -6.46 -10.15
C ALA A 649 0.80 -6.89 -11.54
N ALA A 650 0.69 -5.95 -12.48
CA ALA A 650 0.33 -6.21 -13.87
C ALA A 650 1.32 -7.12 -14.59
N LYS A 651 2.63 -6.83 -14.48
CA LYS A 651 3.67 -7.67 -15.07
C LYS A 651 3.62 -9.08 -14.51
N ASN A 652 3.43 -9.22 -13.19
CA ASN A 652 3.30 -10.54 -12.57
C ASN A 652 2.04 -11.26 -13.04
N GLN A 653 0.91 -10.56 -13.18
CA GLN A 653 -0.34 -11.12 -13.69
C GLN A 653 -0.18 -11.64 -15.13
N ARG A 654 0.45 -10.86 -16.01
CA ARG A 654 0.77 -11.31 -17.38
C ARG A 654 1.70 -12.51 -17.40
N HIS A 655 2.73 -12.50 -16.55
CA HIS A 655 3.68 -13.61 -16.50
C HIS A 655 3.04 -14.91 -15.97
N CYS A 656 2.04 -14.81 -15.08
CA CYS A 656 1.23 -15.95 -14.65
C CYS A 656 0.31 -16.44 -15.79
N GLN A 657 -0.40 -15.53 -16.47
CA GLN A 657 -1.28 -15.88 -17.60
C GLN A 657 -0.50 -16.52 -18.76
N GLU A 658 0.65 -15.94 -19.14
CA GLU A 658 1.54 -16.50 -20.17
C GLU A 658 2.14 -17.85 -19.75
N GLY A 659 2.43 -18.02 -18.45
CA GLY A 659 2.90 -19.27 -17.86
C GLY A 659 1.85 -20.38 -17.95
N ASP A 660 0.59 -20.07 -17.63
CA ASP A 660 -0.53 -21.00 -17.69
C ASP A 660 -0.85 -21.41 -19.14
N VAL A 661 -0.76 -20.47 -20.09
CA VAL A 661 -0.93 -20.76 -21.53
C VAL A 661 0.20 -21.65 -22.06
N LYS A 662 1.46 -21.38 -21.67
CA LYS A 662 2.60 -22.23 -22.04
C LYS A 662 2.53 -23.61 -21.39
N GLY A 663 2.05 -23.70 -20.15
CA GLY A 663 1.82 -24.97 -19.44
C GLY A 663 0.74 -25.82 -20.10
N LYS A 664 -0.39 -25.19 -20.48
CA LYS A 664 -1.47 -25.86 -21.24
C LYS A 664 -1.00 -26.34 -22.62
N LYS A 665 -0.23 -25.53 -23.36
CA LYS A 665 0.35 -25.96 -24.65
C LYS A 665 1.35 -27.12 -24.53
N ARG A 666 2.13 -27.17 -23.44
CA ARG A 666 3.03 -28.31 -23.17
C ARG A 666 2.24 -29.57 -22.82
N LYS A 667 1.20 -29.45 -21.99
CA LYS A 667 0.36 -30.58 -21.62
C LYS A 667 -0.41 -31.14 -22.82
N ALA A 668 -0.99 -30.29 -23.66
CA ALA A 668 -1.60 -30.72 -24.91
C ALA A 668 -0.60 -31.45 -25.83
N LYS A 669 0.63 -30.93 -25.94
CA LYS A 669 1.67 -31.56 -26.76
C LYS A 669 2.19 -32.90 -26.18
N ASP A 670 2.21 -33.04 -24.86
CA ASP A 670 2.60 -34.28 -24.19
C ASP A 670 1.46 -35.32 -24.23
N ASP A 671 0.20 -34.88 -24.19
CA ASP A 671 -0.98 -35.74 -24.36
C ASP A 671 -1.09 -36.20 -25.83
N ASP A 672 -0.82 -35.34 -26.82
CA ASP A 672 -0.74 -35.71 -28.25
C ASP A 672 0.44 -36.64 -28.56
N ALA A 673 1.55 -36.54 -27.81
CA ALA A 673 2.70 -37.43 -27.97
C ALA A 673 2.48 -38.81 -27.33
N ALA A 674 1.51 -38.95 -26.43
CA ALA A 674 1.21 -40.20 -25.73
C ALA A 674 0.30 -41.15 -26.54
N GLU A 675 -0.45 -40.67 -27.54
CA GLU A 675 -1.32 -41.51 -28.37
C GLU A 675 -0.63 -42.17 -29.57
N GLY A 676 0.65 -41.89 -29.80
CA GLY A 676 1.31 -42.27 -31.05
C GLY A 676 2.61 -43.03 -30.92
N LEU A 677 2.74 -44.10 -30.10
CA LEU A 677 3.86 -45.06 -30.22
C LEU A 677 3.55 -46.42 -29.55
N PRO A 678 3.64 -47.56 -30.27
CA PRO A 678 3.50 -48.89 -29.67
C PRO A 678 4.73 -49.27 -28.84
N SER A 679 4.48 -49.84 -27.65
CA SER A 679 5.50 -50.28 -26.71
C SER A 679 6.43 -51.34 -27.31
N LYS A 680 7.74 -51.07 -27.33
CA LYS A 680 8.77 -52.12 -27.47
C LYS A 680 9.54 -52.26 -26.17
N SER A 681 9.31 -53.40 -25.53
CA SER A 681 10.08 -53.96 -24.44
C SER A 681 11.46 -54.40 -24.93
N THR A 682 12.54 -53.91 -24.32
CA THR A 682 13.80 -54.68 -24.25
C THR A 682 14.46 -54.47 -22.90
N ALA A 683 14.49 -55.57 -22.15
CA ALA A 683 15.32 -55.77 -20.98
C ALA A 683 16.81 -55.83 -21.36
N ARG A 684 17.70 -55.30 -20.49
CA ARG A 684 18.91 -56.01 -20.06
C ARG A 684 19.62 -55.35 -18.89
N ASP A 685 20.18 -56.26 -18.10
CA ASP A 685 20.82 -56.19 -16.79
C ASP A 685 22.23 -55.57 -16.76
N PRO A 686 22.84 -55.43 -15.56
CA PRO A 686 23.94 -54.50 -15.28
C PRO A 686 25.35 -55.12 -15.23
N ALA A 687 26.34 -54.23 -15.07
CA ALA A 687 27.71 -54.41 -14.55
C ALA A 687 28.89 -54.66 -15.52
N SER A 688 29.83 -53.68 -15.56
CA SER A 688 31.31 -53.84 -15.46
C SER A 688 31.94 -52.42 -15.44
N VAL A 689 32.67 -51.97 -14.42
CA VAL A 689 34.08 -52.18 -14.02
C VAL A 689 35.12 -51.80 -15.09
N GLY A 690 35.85 -50.70 -14.83
CA GLY A 690 37.34 -50.68 -14.92
C GLY A 690 38.06 -49.87 -16.02
N SER A 691 38.45 -48.63 -15.67
CA SER A 691 39.80 -48.00 -15.91
C SER A 691 40.28 -47.68 -17.36
N PRO A 692 41.48 -47.08 -17.57
CA PRO A 692 41.74 -45.64 -17.43
C PRO A 692 42.41 -44.98 -18.69
N GLY A 693 42.22 -43.66 -18.83
CA GLY A 693 43.21 -42.73 -19.39
C GLY A 693 43.31 -42.55 -20.92
N ARG A 694 43.12 -41.30 -21.39
CA ARG A 694 44.02 -40.64 -22.37
C ARG A 694 43.69 -39.16 -22.54
N ARG A 695 44.75 -38.33 -22.51
CA ARG A 695 44.78 -36.90 -22.85
C ARG A 695 44.80 -36.72 -24.38
N ALA A 696 44.02 -35.75 -24.87
CA ALA A 696 44.24 -34.96 -26.09
C ALA A 696 43.30 -33.74 -26.00
N ALA A 697 43.80 -32.51 -25.81
CA ALA A 697 44.31 -31.56 -26.80
C ALA A 697 43.20 -30.82 -27.59
N GLY A 698 42.98 -29.56 -27.18
CA GLY A 698 42.70 -28.40 -28.05
C GLY A 698 41.43 -28.37 -28.90
N SER A 699 40.44 -27.59 -28.47
CA SER A 699 39.49 -26.94 -29.38
C SER A 699 39.35 -25.45 -29.00
N GLY A 700 39.50 -24.59 -30.01
CA GLY A 700 39.62 -23.16 -29.87
C GLY A 700 38.34 -22.47 -29.41
N VAL A 701 38.51 -21.46 -28.56
CA VAL A 701 37.47 -20.51 -28.20
C VAL A 701 37.17 -19.65 -29.43
N GLN A 702 36.03 -19.90 -30.08
CA GLN A 702 35.43 -18.93 -31.00
C GLN A 702 34.99 -17.72 -30.16
N GLN A 703 35.72 -16.61 -30.30
CA GLN A 703 35.35 -15.33 -29.73
C GLN A 703 34.08 -14.85 -30.44
N GLU A 704 32.94 -14.86 -29.73
CA GLU A 704 31.69 -14.23 -30.20
C GLU A 704 31.97 -12.78 -30.60
N ARG A 705 31.81 -12.48 -31.90
CA ARG A 705 31.85 -11.11 -32.42
C ARG A 705 30.66 -10.33 -31.84
N LYS A 706 30.89 -9.55 -30.79
CA LYS A 706 29.92 -8.56 -30.31
C LYS A 706 29.70 -7.50 -31.39
N THR A 707 28.52 -7.46 -31.97
CA THR A 707 28.07 -6.39 -32.87
C THR A 707 27.77 -5.13 -32.05
N TYR A 708 28.51 -4.04 -32.29
CA TYR A 708 28.38 -2.78 -31.54
C TYR A 708 27.29 -1.83 -32.10
N THR A 709 26.80 -2.08 -33.32
CA THR A 709 25.79 -1.26 -34.01
C THR A 709 24.37 -1.81 -33.75
N PRO A 710 23.43 -1.01 -33.23
CA PRO A 710 22.02 -1.40 -33.11
C PRO A 710 21.41 -1.80 -34.46
N GLY A 711 20.59 -2.86 -34.49
CA GLY A 711 20.04 -3.42 -35.73
C GLY A 711 19.29 -2.41 -36.60
N GLU A 712 18.52 -1.52 -35.98
CA GLU A 712 17.77 -0.43 -36.64
C GLU A 712 18.64 0.59 -37.40
N LEU A 713 19.96 0.61 -37.18
CA LEU A 713 20.90 1.53 -37.84
C LEU A 713 21.92 0.80 -38.74
N GLN A 714 21.86 -0.54 -38.84
CA GLN A 714 22.82 -1.29 -39.64
C GLN A 714 22.73 -0.94 -41.12
N ASP A 715 21.52 -0.76 -41.66
CA ASP A 715 21.32 -0.41 -43.07
C ASP A 715 21.84 0.98 -43.45
N LEU A 716 22.13 1.85 -42.46
CA LEU A 716 22.60 3.22 -42.67
C LEU A 716 24.13 3.35 -42.73
N ILE A 717 24.88 2.28 -42.47
CA ILE A 717 26.35 2.27 -42.57
C ILE A 717 26.83 1.45 -43.79
N PRO A 718 27.92 1.86 -44.45
CA PRO A 718 28.48 1.13 -45.58
C PRO A 718 28.71 -0.36 -45.25
N GLY A 719 28.26 -1.24 -46.15
CA GLY A 719 28.35 -2.69 -45.98
C GLY A 719 27.47 -3.25 -44.86
N LYS A 720 26.46 -2.52 -44.38
CA LYS A 720 25.46 -2.98 -43.40
C LYS A 720 26.03 -3.53 -42.08
N GLY A 721 27.20 -3.03 -41.65
CA GLY A 721 27.90 -3.51 -40.45
C GLY A 721 28.73 -4.78 -40.63
N SER A 722 28.87 -5.29 -41.86
CA SER A 722 29.75 -6.42 -42.18
C SER A 722 31.22 -6.03 -42.40
N LEU A 723 31.50 -4.74 -42.62
CA LEU A 723 32.86 -4.23 -42.82
C LEU A 723 33.61 -4.13 -41.49
N ALA A 724 34.79 -4.77 -41.43
CA ALA A 724 35.63 -4.76 -40.24
C ALA A 724 36.09 -3.33 -39.89
N GLY A 725 35.82 -2.91 -38.65
CA GLY A 725 36.21 -1.59 -38.16
C GLY A 725 35.20 -0.47 -38.44
N VAL A 726 34.06 -0.76 -39.08
CA VAL A 726 32.98 0.21 -39.33
C VAL A 726 31.79 -0.08 -38.41
N TYR A 727 31.53 0.79 -37.43
CA TYR A 727 30.39 0.63 -36.51
C TYR A 727 29.93 1.96 -35.90
N LEU A 728 28.67 1.99 -35.44
CA LEU A 728 28.09 3.12 -34.71
C LEU A 728 28.07 2.81 -33.23
N LYS A 729 28.70 3.66 -32.42
CA LYS A 729 28.67 3.56 -30.97
C LYS A 729 27.78 4.65 -30.39
N ARG A 730 26.83 4.28 -29.54
CA ARG A 730 25.99 5.26 -28.83
C ARG A 730 26.82 5.98 -27.78
N LEU A 731 26.79 7.31 -27.79
CA LEU A 731 27.48 8.12 -26.78
C LEU A 731 26.60 8.25 -25.51
N PRO A 732 27.13 7.95 -24.31
CA PRO A 732 26.40 8.22 -23.08
C PRO A 732 26.40 9.73 -22.79
N GLY A 733 25.21 10.35 -22.72
CA GLY A 733 25.06 11.73 -22.22
C GLY A 733 24.42 12.77 -23.16
N GLY A 734 23.92 12.40 -24.35
CA GLY A 734 23.20 13.34 -25.22
C GLY A 734 21.81 13.70 -24.67
N ALA A 735 21.64 14.92 -24.16
CA ALA A 735 20.34 15.43 -23.72
C ALA A 735 19.44 15.72 -24.95
N ASN A 736 18.36 14.95 -25.07
CA ASN A 736 17.24 15.12 -26.02
C ASN A 736 17.39 14.61 -27.47
N GLY A 737 18.28 13.64 -27.73
CA GLY A 737 18.31 12.90 -29.00
C GLY A 737 19.29 11.72 -28.97
N LYS A 738 18.99 10.62 -29.68
CA LYS A 738 19.92 9.48 -29.79
C LYS A 738 21.14 9.90 -30.63
N CYS A 739 22.21 10.39 -29.99
CA CYS A 739 23.48 10.67 -30.68
C CYS A 739 24.35 9.40 -30.79
N TYR A 740 24.87 9.16 -31.99
CA TYR A 740 25.78 8.06 -32.31
C TYR A 740 27.07 8.62 -32.90
N GLN A 741 28.20 8.01 -32.54
CA GLN A 741 29.49 8.30 -33.14
C GLN A 741 29.86 7.15 -34.08
N GLY A 742 30.09 7.46 -35.36
CA GLY A 742 30.61 6.52 -36.34
C GLY A 742 32.12 6.36 -36.22
N PHE A 743 32.58 5.11 -36.28
CA PHE A 743 33.99 4.77 -36.33
C PHE A 743 34.28 4.15 -37.70
N TYR A 744 35.33 4.64 -38.37
CA TYR A 744 35.84 4.13 -39.64
C TYR A 744 37.35 3.92 -39.51
N PRO A 745 37.94 2.91 -40.17
CA PRO A 745 39.37 2.68 -40.13
C PRO A 745 40.13 3.84 -40.80
N PRO A 746 41.25 4.30 -40.20
CA PRO A 746 42.06 5.39 -40.74
C PRO A 746 42.65 4.99 -42.09
N GLY A 747 42.32 5.74 -43.15
CA GLY A 747 42.75 5.49 -44.53
C GLY A 747 41.63 5.43 -45.56
N SER A 748 40.36 5.44 -45.13
CA SER A 748 39.19 5.54 -46.00
C SER A 748 38.82 7.02 -46.25
N GLY A 749 39.67 7.72 -47.00
CA GLY A 749 39.38 9.07 -47.46
C GLY A 749 38.81 9.06 -48.88
N ARG A 750 37.50 9.26 -49.01
CA ARG A 750 36.85 10.11 -50.03
C ARG A 750 35.40 10.37 -49.64
#